data_AF-A0A7K5SIA8-F1
#
_entry.id   AF-A0A7K5SIA8-F1
#
_cell.length_a   1.000
_cell.length_b   1.000
_cell.length_c   1.000
_cell.angle_alpha   90.00
_cell.angle_beta   90.00
_cell.angle_gamma   90.00
#
_symmetry.space_group_name_H-M   'P 1'
#
loop_
_entity.id
_entity.type
_entity.pdbx_description
1 polymer ?
#
loop_
_entity_poly.entity_id
_entity_poly.type
_entity_poly.pdbx_seq_one_letter_code
_entity_poly.pdbx_strand_id
1 'polypeptide(L)'
;MLPVDKRLLNLQIYKLLQCVHEKDKKQIENLIQKGFPDLINYTEPKEGHSAFHVASMKNDIEMCRFLLEHGAHPNVHDNMGCTPAMKAAELGYEVILELLAKANADMTAVDNEGKGILFYCLSPTVRHSHCLQIALEYGADVNNCTTTGRSVLLQACEQAHEVKEMCLIFLEKGADPQAKDPATGRTAVMEAAREGVAEVVLGLLQRGADVNLFDFERHSAAHFAAKGGFFEILTIISGYGADLKLIAMNGNTPLHYAAEGGFTDCCRYIGQRGCDPTWSNLAHLTPREAAKISGFKAAAAVLRKVEKAFKKPDEILAWYLKVYDWSLQHEDAIRKELETDEEGDGMVTRSDFMSVIRKRWGTVDEEQIEILAKKHEVSTDRISLDDFFKGSKYLQKTFLLSSFGPKAKKKKKPLKKKGKKGLPVPICVIPKSERPLREDGLPTYMVEAVPNIPEEQRFKRALQSAHPVFDDRAWYVEEPRKTLMDINYLVREGDFVSLQKAFDQGVPVDIKDKYYKTPLMVACASGNIVLVEFLLGKGADVNATDNFLWTPLHHACYNGHLDIAEVLVKAGAAVNAPAIGDATPLMRAIEACRLDMVYFLITAGADVQAINSNGKSVLDLAQVFEDATIIELLENQLHILAEEQEKEEAKPAKGGKPKPAEPPKPVKKESPDVSEPPEEEPVPEKTKRSRKDSSAYWKSLAAREDKNDISFRPRKIWSPDATAMQLAEKRESLREHAALFGHMEDFTTLFNRKFSK
;
A
#
# COMPACT_ATOMS: atom_id res chain seq x y z
N MET A 1 -8.68 -7.75 57.36
CA MET A 1 -8.17 -6.46 56.84
C MET A 1 -9.35 -5.53 56.66
N LEU A 2 -9.28 -4.32 57.25
CA LEU A 2 -10.39 -3.38 57.27
C LEU A 2 -10.58 -2.72 55.89
N PRO A 3 -11.77 -2.18 55.56
CA PRO A 3 -12.03 -1.47 54.30
C PRO A 3 -11.11 -0.26 54.06
N VAL A 4 -10.60 0.35 55.14
CA VAL A 4 -9.71 1.52 55.11
C VAL A 4 -8.31 1.16 54.60
N ASP A 5 -7.80 -0.04 54.94
CA ASP A 5 -6.48 -0.52 54.53
C ASP A 5 -6.41 -0.74 53.01
N LYS A 6 -7.50 -1.25 52.41
CA LYS A 6 -7.58 -1.45 50.95
C LYS A 6 -7.56 -0.12 50.19
N ARG A 7 -8.20 0.93 50.71
CA ARG A 7 -8.20 2.24 50.05
C ARG A 7 -6.81 2.87 50.08
N LEU A 8 -6.12 2.82 51.22
CA LEU A 8 -4.76 3.34 51.34
C LEU A 8 -3.77 2.56 50.47
N LEU A 9 -3.87 1.23 50.47
CA LEU A 9 -3.09 0.36 49.60
C LEU A 9 -3.28 0.73 48.12
N ASN A 10 -4.52 0.85 47.65
CA ASN A 10 -4.79 1.22 46.27
C ASN A 10 -4.20 2.59 45.90
N LEU A 11 -4.29 3.59 46.79
CA LEU A 11 -3.68 4.90 46.57
C LEU A 11 -2.15 4.82 46.48
N GLN A 12 -1.52 3.99 47.32
CA GLN A 12 -0.08 3.78 47.28
C GLN A 12 0.35 3.03 46.01
N ILE A 13 -0.43 2.04 45.55
CA ILE A 13 -0.19 1.36 44.27
C ILE A 13 -0.26 2.37 43.12
N TYR A 14 -1.32 3.17 43.03
CA TYR A 14 -1.43 4.20 41.99
C TYR A 14 -0.30 5.22 42.03
N LYS A 15 0.12 5.62 43.24
CA LYS A 15 1.26 6.53 43.38
C LYS A 15 2.56 5.86 42.93
N LEU A 16 2.79 4.59 43.26
CA LEU A 16 3.94 3.82 42.79
C LEU A 16 3.96 3.75 41.26
N LEU A 17 2.83 3.40 40.62
CA LEU A 17 2.72 3.34 39.16
C LEU A 17 2.98 4.71 38.51
N GLN A 18 2.53 5.79 39.12
CA GLN A 18 2.85 7.15 38.69
C GLN A 18 4.34 7.45 38.79
N CYS A 19 5.00 7.09 39.89
CA CYS A 19 6.45 7.28 40.04
C CYS A 19 7.25 6.47 38.99
N VAL A 20 6.81 5.25 38.69
CA VAL A 20 7.36 4.43 37.59
C VAL A 20 7.16 5.14 36.25
N HIS A 21 6.00 5.75 36.03
CA HIS A 21 5.70 6.51 34.82
C HIS A 21 6.63 7.73 34.66
N GLU A 22 6.89 8.44 35.76
CA GLU A 22 7.72 9.64 35.87
C GLU A 22 9.23 9.34 35.99
N LYS A 23 9.60 8.06 36.16
CA LYS A 23 10.96 7.57 36.39
C LYS A 23 11.61 8.08 37.69
N ASP A 24 10.82 8.42 38.71
CA ASP A 24 11.31 8.90 39.99
C ASP A 24 11.76 7.74 40.91
N LYS A 25 13.00 7.28 40.72
CA LYS A 25 13.62 6.19 41.50
C LYS A 25 13.64 6.49 43.01
N LYS A 26 13.87 7.76 43.41
CA LYS A 26 13.95 8.15 44.83
C LYS A 26 12.60 8.02 45.52
N GLN A 27 11.54 8.44 44.85
CA GLN A 27 10.20 8.31 45.41
C GLN A 27 9.77 6.84 45.48
N ILE A 28 10.19 6.00 44.53
CA ILE A 28 9.95 4.56 44.56
C ILE A 28 10.65 3.91 45.78
N GLU A 29 11.94 4.18 46.03
CA GLU A 29 12.65 3.67 47.22
C GLU A 29 11.95 4.06 48.52
N ASN A 30 11.53 5.32 48.62
CA ASN A 30 10.82 5.82 49.81
C ASN A 30 9.46 5.12 50.01
N LEU A 31 8.75 4.83 48.93
CA LEU A 31 7.50 4.06 48.97
C LEU A 31 7.73 2.59 49.35
N ILE A 32 8.82 1.97 48.89
CA ILE A 32 9.15 0.58 49.24
C ILE A 32 9.55 0.48 50.72
N GLN A 33 10.32 1.44 51.24
CA GLN A 33 10.80 1.42 52.63
C GLN A 33 9.74 1.82 53.66
N LYS A 34 8.89 2.80 53.34
CA LYS A 34 7.93 3.39 54.30
C LYS A 34 6.46 3.09 53.98
N GLY A 35 6.17 2.58 52.79
CA GLY A 35 4.83 2.25 52.35
C GLY A 35 4.36 0.87 52.83
N PHE A 36 3.34 0.35 52.17
CA PHE A 36 2.82 -0.98 52.46
C PHE A 36 3.91 -2.06 52.23
N PRO A 37 3.99 -3.11 53.06
CA PRO A 37 4.95 -4.19 52.86
C PRO A 37 4.74 -4.85 51.49
N ASP A 38 5.83 -5.10 50.77
CA ASP A 38 5.82 -5.74 49.45
C ASP A 38 5.00 -4.98 48.37
N LEU A 39 4.81 -3.66 48.54
CA LEU A 39 4.02 -2.80 47.64
C LEU A 39 4.39 -2.97 46.16
N ILE A 40 5.66 -3.24 45.86
CA ILE A 40 6.21 -3.36 44.50
C ILE A 40 5.55 -4.47 43.66
N ASN A 41 5.06 -5.51 44.33
CA ASN A 41 4.47 -6.70 43.69
C ASN A 41 2.94 -6.66 43.62
N TYR A 42 2.30 -5.64 44.20
CA TYR A 42 0.85 -5.47 44.09
C TYR A 42 0.44 -4.94 42.72
N THR A 43 -0.77 -5.33 42.34
CA THR A 43 -1.40 -4.96 41.08
C THR A 43 -2.53 -3.97 41.31
N GLU A 44 -2.72 -3.05 40.35
CA GLU A 44 -3.80 -2.07 40.45
C GLU A 44 -5.18 -2.68 40.17
N PRO A 45 -6.26 -2.22 40.83
CA PRO A 45 -7.54 -2.92 40.82
C PRO A 45 -8.30 -2.90 39.49
N LYS A 46 -7.97 -2.02 38.53
CA LYS A 46 -8.69 -1.90 37.27
C LYS A 46 -8.22 -2.93 36.23
N GLU A 47 -6.97 -2.82 35.81
CA GLU A 47 -6.39 -3.69 34.78
C GLU A 47 -5.50 -4.80 35.37
N GLY A 48 -5.12 -4.70 36.64
CA GLY A 48 -4.18 -5.64 37.27
C GLY A 48 -2.71 -5.33 36.97
N HIS A 49 -2.37 -4.15 36.44
CA HIS A 49 -0.98 -3.83 36.16
C HIS A 49 -0.17 -3.61 37.45
N SER A 50 0.98 -4.28 37.53
CA SER A 50 2.02 -4.00 38.54
C SER A 50 3.00 -2.93 38.04
N ALA A 51 3.85 -2.43 38.94
CA ALA A 51 4.97 -1.55 38.58
C ALA A 51 5.82 -2.15 37.44
N PHE A 52 5.99 -3.46 37.47
CA PHE A 52 6.78 -4.20 36.51
C PHE A 52 6.11 -4.29 35.14
N HIS A 53 4.79 -4.55 35.08
CA HIS A 53 4.01 -4.48 33.83
C HIS A 53 4.17 -3.12 33.15
N VAL A 54 4.03 -2.02 33.92
CA VAL A 54 4.13 -0.66 33.39
C VAL A 54 5.54 -0.37 32.85
N ALA A 55 6.59 -0.80 33.55
CA ALA A 55 7.96 -0.64 33.09
C ALA A 55 8.22 -1.43 31.79
N SER A 56 7.74 -2.68 31.71
CA SER A 56 7.83 -3.52 30.51
C SER A 56 7.09 -2.93 29.32
N MET A 57 5.85 -2.46 29.51
CA MET A 57 5.04 -1.84 28.45
C MET A 57 5.63 -0.53 27.91
N LYS A 58 6.36 0.21 28.75
CA LYS A 58 7.05 1.46 28.35
C LYS A 58 8.40 1.24 27.67
N ASN A 59 8.86 0.00 27.56
CA ASN A 59 10.21 -0.34 27.13
C ASN A 59 11.32 0.31 27.99
N ASP A 60 11.11 0.45 29.31
CA ASP A 60 12.09 1.08 30.21
C ASP A 60 13.03 0.04 30.84
N ILE A 61 14.14 -0.22 30.15
CA ILE A 61 15.15 -1.21 30.56
C ILE A 61 15.77 -0.88 31.93
N GLU A 62 16.08 0.39 32.18
CA GLU A 62 16.69 0.80 33.44
C GLU A 62 15.74 0.64 34.61
N MET A 63 14.47 1.00 34.41
CA MET A 63 13.45 0.83 35.43
C MET A 63 13.20 -0.65 35.72
N CYS A 64 13.15 -1.51 34.71
CA CYS A 64 13.03 -2.97 34.92
C CYS A 64 14.18 -3.52 35.77
N ARG A 65 15.44 -3.13 35.49
CA ARG A 65 16.59 -3.53 36.31
C ARG A 65 16.49 -3.03 37.75
N PHE A 66 16.16 -1.75 37.90
CA PHE A 66 15.99 -1.13 39.21
C PHE A 66 14.90 -1.82 40.04
N LEU A 67 13.76 -2.16 39.43
CA LEU A 67 12.68 -2.87 40.12
C LEU A 67 13.10 -4.30 40.53
N LEU A 68 13.84 -5.03 39.68
CA LEU A 68 14.40 -6.35 40.03
C LEU A 68 15.36 -6.28 41.22
N GLU A 69 16.24 -5.28 41.25
CA GLU A 69 17.18 -5.04 42.37
C GLU A 69 16.44 -4.77 43.70
N HIS A 70 15.22 -4.24 43.64
CA HIS A 70 14.38 -3.92 44.79
C HIS A 70 13.33 -5.00 45.10
N GLY A 71 13.47 -6.21 44.55
CA GLY A 71 12.64 -7.37 44.90
C GLY A 71 11.31 -7.47 44.14
N ALA A 72 11.16 -6.81 42.99
CA ALA A 72 10.03 -7.06 42.11
C ALA A 72 10.08 -8.48 41.52
N HIS A 73 8.98 -9.22 41.66
CA HIS A 73 8.83 -10.55 41.09
C HIS A 73 8.44 -10.46 39.60
N PRO A 74 9.12 -11.20 38.71
CA PRO A 74 8.83 -11.16 37.28
C PRO A 74 7.54 -11.91 36.89
N ASN A 75 6.99 -12.74 37.80
CA ASN A 75 5.82 -13.60 37.57
C ASN A 75 4.54 -13.04 38.21
N VAL A 76 4.45 -11.71 38.35
CA VAL A 76 3.19 -11.07 38.77
C VAL A 76 2.21 -11.17 37.60
N HIS A 77 0.93 -11.40 37.88
CA HIS A 77 -0.10 -11.56 36.86
C HIS A 77 -1.04 -10.36 36.86
N ASP A 78 -1.43 -9.87 35.68
CA ASP A 78 -2.52 -8.92 35.56
C ASP A 78 -3.91 -9.59 35.68
N ASN A 79 -4.99 -8.82 35.52
CA ASN A 79 -6.35 -9.37 35.65
C ASN A 79 -6.68 -10.39 34.55
N MET A 80 -5.93 -10.39 33.45
CA MET A 80 -6.04 -11.35 32.34
C MET A 80 -5.14 -12.58 32.55
N GLY A 81 -4.33 -12.60 33.61
CA GLY A 81 -3.35 -13.66 33.84
C GLY A 81 -2.06 -13.47 33.05
N CYS A 82 -1.84 -12.33 32.39
CA CYS A 82 -0.63 -12.08 31.64
C CYS A 82 0.52 -11.72 32.59
N THR A 83 1.72 -12.19 32.27
CA THR A 83 2.96 -11.77 32.96
C THR A 83 3.60 -10.57 32.26
N PRO A 84 4.50 -9.82 32.93
CA PRO A 84 5.29 -8.77 32.30
C PRO A 84 6.12 -9.27 31.12
N ALA A 85 6.57 -10.53 31.16
CA ALA A 85 7.25 -11.19 30.04
C ALA A 85 6.32 -11.35 28.82
N MET A 86 5.07 -11.76 29.03
CA MET A 86 4.06 -11.80 27.95
C MET A 86 3.81 -10.41 27.35
N LYS A 87 3.71 -9.36 28.18
CA LYS A 87 3.54 -7.98 27.70
C LYS A 87 4.76 -7.46 26.95
N ALA A 88 5.98 -7.84 27.36
CA ALA A 88 7.19 -7.53 26.62
C ALA A 88 7.23 -8.25 25.27
N ALA A 89 6.79 -9.52 25.21
CA ALA A 89 6.68 -10.30 23.98
C ALA A 89 5.64 -9.72 23.01
N GLU A 90 4.46 -9.34 23.50
CA GLU A 90 3.35 -8.72 22.75
C GLU A 90 3.78 -7.43 22.02
N LEU A 91 4.72 -6.68 22.60
CA LEU A 91 5.23 -5.42 22.04
C LEU A 91 6.56 -5.60 21.28
N GLY A 92 7.13 -6.81 21.27
CA GLY A 92 8.40 -7.14 20.65
C GLY A 92 9.61 -6.49 21.33
N TYR A 93 9.64 -6.41 22.65
CA TYR A 93 10.76 -5.86 23.42
C TYR A 93 11.74 -6.95 23.86
N GLU A 94 12.58 -7.38 22.92
CA GLU A 94 13.54 -8.49 23.09
C GLU A 94 14.49 -8.29 24.29
N VAL A 95 15.01 -7.07 24.49
CA VAL A 95 15.97 -6.78 25.57
C VAL A 95 15.30 -6.88 26.94
N ILE A 96 14.06 -6.43 27.07
CA ILE A 96 13.32 -6.58 28.32
C ILE A 96 13.01 -8.04 28.55
N LEU A 97 12.50 -8.74 27.54
CA LEU A 97 12.19 -10.16 27.67
C LEU A 97 13.43 -10.97 28.09
N GLU A 98 14.60 -10.71 27.51
CA GLU A 98 15.86 -11.35 27.90
C GLU A 98 16.25 -11.04 29.35
N LEU A 99 16.06 -9.80 29.81
CA LEU A 99 16.29 -9.43 31.21
C LEU A 99 15.35 -10.17 32.15
N LEU A 100 14.08 -10.35 31.77
CA LEU A 100 13.11 -11.07 32.58
C LEU A 100 13.43 -12.57 32.61
N ALA A 101 13.81 -13.13 31.48
CA ALA A 101 14.27 -14.50 31.36
C ALA A 101 15.46 -14.79 32.29
N LYS A 102 16.47 -13.91 32.29
CA LYS A 102 17.64 -13.97 33.20
C LYS A 102 17.27 -13.80 34.68
N ALA A 103 16.16 -13.12 34.96
CA ALA A 103 15.61 -12.96 36.30
C ALA A 103 14.71 -14.13 36.75
N ASN A 104 14.74 -15.26 36.04
CA ASN A 104 13.91 -16.45 36.27
C ASN A 104 12.40 -16.17 36.12
N ALA A 105 12.01 -15.34 35.15
CA ALA A 105 10.62 -15.28 34.71
C ALA A 105 10.16 -16.64 34.18
N ASP A 106 8.96 -17.05 34.58
CA ASP A 106 8.36 -18.30 34.15
C ASP A 106 7.80 -18.16 32.72
N MET A 107 8.51 -18.78 31.77
CA MET A 107 8.12 -18.81 30.36
C MET A 107 7.03 -19.85 30.05
N THR A 108 6.67 -20.68 31.02
CA THR A 108 5.58 -21.68 30.91
C THR A 108 4.25 -21.17 31.44
N ALA A 109 4.23 -19.99 32.07
CA ALA A 109 3.02 -19.34 32.53
C ALA A 109 2.01 -19.17 31.38
N VAL A 110 0.73 -19.27 31.72
CA VAL A 110 -0.40 -19.11 30.79
C VAL A 110 -1.38 -18.08 31.32
N ASP A 111 -2.01 -17.35 30.42
CA ASP A 111 -3.09 -16.42 30.76
C ASP A 111 -4.42 -17.13 31.09
N ASN A 112 -5.46 -16.36 31.39
CA ASN A 112 -6.80 -16.89 31.69
C ASN A 112 -7.44 -17.67 30.53
N GLU A 113 -6.98 -17.47 29.29
CA GLU A 113 -7.43 -18.20 28.10
C GLU A 113 -6.56 -19.43 27.81
N GLY A 114 -5.52 -19.68 28.61
CA GLY A 114 -4.55 -20.75 28.43
C GLY A 114 -3.43 -20.44 27.43
N LYS A 115 -3.29 -19.19 26.99
CA LYS A 115 -2.23 -18.79 26.06
C LYS A 115 -0.94 -18.56 26.82
N GLY A 116 0.09 -19.32 26.47
CA GLY A 116 1.47 -19.07 26.88
C GLY A 116 2.12 -17.91 26.10
N ILE A 117 3.35 -17.58 26.48
CA ILE A 117 4.11 -16.44 25.91
C ILE A 117 4.27 -16.51 24.39
N LEU A 118 4.36 -17.71 23.81
CA LEU A 118 4.58 -17.91 22.38
C LEU A 118 3.42 -17.40 21.52
N PHE A 119 2.19 -17.37 22.04
CA PHE A 119 1.05 -16.75 21.35
C PHE A 119 1.25 -15.23 21.18
N TYR A 120 1.84 -14.58 22.18
CA TYR A 120 2.11 -13.15 22.16
C TYR A 120 3.30 -12.78 21.27
N CYS A 121 4.13 -13.76 20.89
CA CYS A 121 5.20 -13.59 19.92
C CYS A 121 4.73 -13.66 18.45
N LEU A 122 3.47 -14.03 18.16
CA LEU A 122 2.98 -14.22 16.78
C LEU A 122 2.71 -12.89 16.07
N SER A 123 3.78 -12.23 15.62
CA SER A 123 3.72 -10.98 14.85
C SER A 123 4.85 -10.93 13.81
N PRO A 124 4.63 -10.42 12.58
CA PRO A 124 5.54 -10.58 11.44
C PRO A 124 6.82 -9.71 11.50
N THR A 125 7.28 -9.32 12.69
CA THR A 125 8.46 -8.46 12.84
C THR A 125 9.66 -9.26 13.35
N VAL A 126 10.86 -8.84 12.93
CA VAL A 126 12.13 -9.46 13.35
C VAL A 126 12.29 -9.49 14.88
N ARG A 127 11.85 -8.43 15.57
CA ARG A 127 11.89 -8.35 17.03
C ARG A 127 11.07 -9.44 17.71
N HIS A 128 9.91 -9.78 17.15
CA HIS A 128 9.08 -10.84 17.71
C HIS A 128 9.66 -12.22 17.42
N SER A 129 10.35 -12.40 16.27
CA SER A 129 11.12 -13.63 16.00
C SER A 129 12.26 -13.83 17.01
N HIS A 130 12.95 -12.76 17.41
CA HIS A 130 13.93 -12.83 18.50
C HIS A 130 13.26 -13.10 19.85
N CYS A 131 12.13 -12.45 20.15
CA CYS A 131 11.38 -12.72 21.38
C CYS A 131 10.95 -14.19 21.46
N LEU A 132 10.52 -14.76 20.34
CA LEU A 132 10.20 -16.18 20.21
C LEU A 132 11.40 -17.06 20.51
N GLN A 133 12.55 -16.78 19.89
CA GLN A 133 13.79 -17.53 20.13
C GLN A 133 14.20 -17.49 21.60
N ILE A 134 14.19 -16.29 22.22
CA ILE A 134 14.49 -16.11 23.65
C ILE A 134 13.50 -16.93 24.50
N ALA A 135 12.19 -16.82 24.25
CA ALA A 135 11.21 -17.58 25.02
C ALA A 135 11.46 -19.10 24.94
N LEU A 136 11.77 -19.62 23.74
CA LEU A 136 12.05 -21.04 23.51
C LEU A 136 13.37 -21.50 24.15
N GLU A 137 14.40 -20.66 24.14
CA GLU A 137 15.69 -20.94 24.81
C GLU A 137 15.54 -21.04 26.33
N TYR A 138 14.63 -20.26 26.92
CA TYR A 138 14.36 -20.25 28.35
C TYR A 138 13.18 -21.16 28.75
N GLY A 139 12.83 -22.13 27.91
CA GLY A 139 11.94 -23.24 28.29
C GLY A 139 10.45 -23.00 28.08
N ALA A 140 10.04 -22.05 27.23
CA ALA A 140 8.63 -21.93 26.82
C ALA A 140 8.13 -23.23 26.15
N ASP A 141 6.90 -23.63 26.48
CA ASP A 141 6.27 -24.82 25.91
C ASP A 141 5.85 -24.59 24.45
N VAL A 142 6.60 -25.19 23.52
CA VAL A 142 6.35 -25.15 22.07
C VAL A 142 4.97 -25.68 21.69
N ASN A 143 4.44 -26.63 22.46
CA ASN A 143 3.17 -27.29 22.20
C ASN A 143 2.03 -26.75 23.07
N ASN A 144 2.22 -25.56 23.66
CA ASN A 144 1.21 -24.91 24.46
C ASN A 144 -0.12 -24.79 23.70
N CYS A 145 -1.22 -25.02 24.42
CA CYS A 145 -2.56 -25.01 23.87
C CYS A 145 -3.45 -24.10 24.72
N THR A 146 -4.33 -23.35 24.06
CA THR A 146 -5.38 -22.59 24.73
C THR A 146 -6.32 -23.50 25.50
N THR A 147 -7.16 -22.92 26.37
CA THR A 147 -8.27 -23.60 27.06
C THR A 147 -9.24 -24.30 26.11
N THR A 148 -9.35 -23.83 24.87
CA THR A 148 -10.15 -24.48 23.81
C THR A 148 -9.43 -25.66 23.16
N GLY A 149 -8.15 -25.89 23.46
CA GLY A 149 -7.31 -26.95 22.89
C GLY A 149 -6.60 -26.56 21.59
N ARG A 150 -6.52 -25.26 21.25
CA ARG A 150 -5.85 -24.78 20.04
C ARG A 150 -4.36 -24.58 20.31
N SER A 151 -3.52 -25.29 19.56
CA SER A 151 -2.06 -25.20 19.64
C SER A 151 -1.52 -23.87 19.10
N VAL A 152 -0.40 -23.39 19.65
CA VAL A 152 0.37 -22.25 19.12
C VAL A 152 0.74 -22.47 17.65
N LEU A 153 1.16 -23.69 17.27
CA LEU A 153 1.56 -24.00 15.89
C LEU A 153 0.40 -23.80 14.92
N LEU A 154 -0.82 -24.20 15.29
CA LEU A 154 -2.02 -23.99 14.48
C LEU A 154 -2.31 -22.50 14.27
N GLN A 155 -2.20 -21.70 15.33
CA GLN A 155 -2.38 -20.26 15.23
C GLN A 155 -1.33 -19.61 14.34
N ALA A 156 -0.08 -20.08 14.40
CA ALA A 156 1.00 -19.63 13.52
C ALA A 156 0.74 -20.04 12.06
N CYS A 157 0.29 -21.27 11.81
CA CYS A 157 -0.01 -21.76 10.46
C CYS A 157 -1.22 -21.06 9.82
N GLU A 158 -2.21 -20.63 10.60
CA GLU A 158 -3.32 -19.79 10.11
C GLU A 158 -2.83 -18.45 9.55
N GLN A 159 -1.72 -17.93 10.08
CA GLN A 159 -1.09 -16.68 9.65
C GLN A 159 0.23 -16.94 8.89
N ALA A 160 0.41 -18.15 8.33
CA ALA A 160 1.70 -18.61 7.80
C ALA A 160 2.32 -17.66 6.77
N HIS A 161 1.50 -16.93 5.99
CA HIS A 161 1.97 -15.95 5.02
C HIS A 161 2.81 -14.83 5.67
N GLU A 162 2.46 -14.43 6.89
CA GLU A 162 3.11 -13.35 7.63
C GLU A 162 4.21 -13.86 8.58
N VAL A 163 4.01 -15.02 9.21
CA VAL A 163 4.90 -15.56 10.26
C VAL A 163 5.62 -16.85 9.84
N LYS A 164 6.02 -16.97 8.57
CA LYS A 164 6.65 -18.18 8.03
C LYS A 164 7.89 -18.65 8.81
N GLU A 165 8.78 -17.71 9.17
CA GLU A 165 10.02 -18.02 9.90
C GLU A 165 9.72 -18.57 11.30
N MET A 166 8.69 -18.03 11.97
CA MET A 166 8.25 -18.52 13.28
C MET A 166 7.70 -19.94 13.19
N CYS A 167 6.92 -20.25 12.15
CA CYS A 167 6.43 -21.60 11.90
C CYS A 167 7.59 -22.59 11.76
N LEU A 168 8.64 -22.24 11.00
CA LEU A 168 9.82 -23.08 10.84
C LEU A 168 10.58 -23.26 12.17
N ILE A 169 10.75 -22.19 12.96
CA ILE A 169 11.38 -22.24 14.28
C ILE A 169 10.60 -23.17 15.23
N PHE A 170 9.26 -23.09 15.27
CA PHE A 170 8.45 -24.01 16.07
C PHE A 170 8.70 -25.47 15.69
N LEU A 171 8.72 -25.75 14.39
CA LEU A 171 8.99 -27.08 13.87
C LEU A 171 10.40 -27.57 14.22
N GLU A 172 11.42 -26.71 14.13
CA GLU A 172 12.78 -27.02 14.59
C GLU A 172 12.86 -27.32 16.08
N LYS A 173 12.05 -26.65 16.91
CA LYS A 173 12.01 -26.83 18.36
C LYS A 173 11.06 -27.96 18.81
N GLY A 174 10.53 -28.77 17.89
CA GLY A 174 9.77 -29.98 18.21
C GLY A 174 8.27 -29.75 18.40
N ALA A 175 7.69 -28.75 17.71
CA ALA A 175 6.24 -28.61 17.64
C ALA A 175 5.59 -29.84 16.98
N ASP A 176 4.46 -30.28 17.51
CA ASP A 176 3.70 -31.41 16.98
C ASP A 176 3.11 -31.07 15.61
N PRO A 177 3.61 -31.69 14.52
CA PRO A 177 3.12 -31.42 13.17
C PRO A 177 1.69 -31.93 12.93
N GLN A 178 1.15 -32.76 13.83
CA GLN A 178 -0.20 -33.32 13.77
C GLN A 178 -1.22 -32.53 14.58
N ALA A 179 -0.84 -31.35 15.09
CA ALA A 179 -1.76 -30.47 15.79
C ALA A 179 -3.05 -30.25 14.98
N LYS A 180 -4.19 -30.46 15.64
CA LYS A 180 -5.53 -30.37 15.04
C LYS A 180 -6.39 -29.37 15.80
N ASP A 181 -7.04 -28.47 15.07
CA ASP A 181 -7.98 -27.52 15.64
C ASP A 181 -9.23 -28.28 16.12
N PRO A 182 -9.57 -28.23 17.41
CA PRO A 182 -10.75 -28.92 17.94
C PRO A 182 -12.08 -28.35 17.42
N ALA A 183 -12.12 -27.08 16.99
CA ALA A 183 -13.34 -26.44 16.51
C ALA A 183 -13.67 -26.80 15.05
N THR A 184 -12.66 -26.84 14.18
CA THR A 184 -12.84 -27.07 12.73
C THR A 184 -12.42 -28.48 12.30
N GLY A 185 -11.56 -29.13 13.08
CA GLY A 185 -10.92 -30.38 12.73
C GLY A 185 -9.74 -30.22 11.76
N ARG A 186 -9.28 -29.00 11.48
CA ARG A 186 -8.19 -28.76 10.53
C ARG A 186 -6.83 -29.02 11.16
N THR A 187 -5.92 -29.60 10.38
CA THR A 187 -4.53 -29.83 10.82
C THR A 187 -3.63 -28.66 10.43
N ALA A 188 -2.45 -28.55 11.06
CA ALA A 188 -1.45 -27.54 10.70
C ALA A 188 -1.10 -27.53 9.19
N VAL A 189 -1.05 -28.72 8.56
CA VAL A 189 -0.81 -28.86 7.11
C VAL A 189 -1.95 -28.25 6.29
N MET A 190 -3.20 -28.43 6.71
CA MET A 190 -4.35 -27.86 6.01
C MET A 190 -4.35 -26.34 6.08
N GLU A 191 -4.06 -25.78 7.26
CA GLU A 191 -3.96 -24.33 7.45
C GLU A 191 -2.81 -23.74 6.63
N ALA A 192 -1.61 -24.33 6.67
CA ALA A 192 -0.50 -23.89 5.84
C ALA A 192 -0.78 -24.02 4.32
N ALA A 193 -1.48 -25.07 3.90
CA ALA A 193 -1.90 -25.25 2.51
C ALA A 193 -3.01 -24.28 2.08
N ARG A 194 -3.86 -23.82 3.01
CA ARG A 194 -4.89 -22.82 2.77
C ARG A 194 -4.29 -21.43 2.57
N GLU A 195 -3.27 -21.09 3.36
CA GLU A 195 -2.54 -19.81 3.24
C GLU A 195 -1.55 -19.79 2.07
N GLY A 196 -1.09 -20.96 1.60
CA GLY A 196 -0.28 -21.06 0.39
C GLY A 196 1.23 -21.01 0.62
N VAL A 197 1.70 -21.36 1.81
CA VAL A 197 3.13 -21.30 2.14
C VAL A 197 3.79 -22.68 1.99
N ALA A 198 4.38 -22.90 0.81
CA ALA A 198 5.00 -24.19 0.44
C ALA A 198 6.13 -24.62 1.40
N GLU A 199 6.95 -23.68 1.87
CA GLU A 199 8.06 -23.95 2.81
C GLU A 199 7.56 -24.55 4.13
N VAL A 200 6.48 -24.00 4.70
CA VAL A 200 5.90 -24.48 5.96
C VAL A 200 5.22 -25.83 5.76
N VAL A 201 4.51 -26.03 4.64
CA VAL A 201 3.91 -27.33 4.29
C VAL A 201 4.99 -28.40 4.17
N LEU A 202 6.09 -28.11 3.47
CA LEU A 202 7.22 -29.04 3.34
C LEU A 202 7.83 -29.34 4.72
N GLY A 203 8.06 -28.31 5.54
CA GLY A 203 8.63 -28.46 6.89
C GLY A 203 7.78 -29.33 7.82
N LEU A 204 6.44 -29.25 7.71
CA LEU A 204 5.49 -30.10 8.44
C LEU A 204 5.57 -31.55 7.96
N LEU A 205 5.54 -31.78 6.65
CA LEU A 205 5.55 -33.13 6.06
C LEU A 205 6.88 -33.86 6.32
N GLN A 206 8.01 -33.14 6.27
CA GLN A 206 9.33 -33.67 6.64
C GLN A 206 9.38 -34.17 8.09
N ARG A 207 8.52 -33.64 8.97
CA ARG A 207 8.40 -34.05 10.37
C ARG A 207 7.31 -35.10 10.62
N GLY A 208 6.74 -35.65 9.55
CA GLY A 208 5.78 -36.75 9.64
C GLY A 208 4.32 -36.32 9.80
N ALA A 209 3.96 -35.10 9.39
CA ALA A 209 2.56 -34.70 9.29
C ALA A 209 1.78 -35.60 8.32
N ASP A 210 0.55 -35.99 8.67
CA ASP A 210 -0.28 -36.84 7.82
C ASP A 210 -1.11 -35.95 6.91
N VAL A 211 -0.83 -36.07 5.62
CA VAL A 211 -1.42 -35.26 4.56
C VAL A 211 -2.83 -35.69 4.17
N ASN A 212 -3.21 -36.93 4.53
CA ASN A 212 -4.49 -37.53 4.15
C ASN A 212 -5.60 -37.36 5.19
N LEU A 213 -5.28 -36.70 6.31
CA LEU A 213 -6.29 -36.27 7.27
C LEU A 213 -7.27 -35.29 6.61
N PHE A 214 -8.44 -35.15 7.22
CA PHE A 214 -9.49 -34.24 6.77
C PHE A 214 -10.21 -33.58 7.95
N ASP A 215 -10.77 -32.40 7.70
CA ASP A 215 -11.54 -31.63 8.68
C ASP A 215 -12.99 -32.14 8.80
N PHE A 216 -13.83 -31.45 9.60
CA PHE A 216 -15.23 -31.89 9.79
C PHE A 216 -16.09 -31.80 8.51
N GLU A 217 -15.68 -30.99 7.54
CA GLU A 217 -16.30 -30.89 6.21
C GLU A 217 -15.66 -31.84 5.17
N ARG A 218 -14.76 -32.72 5.62
CA ARG A 218 -13.94 -33.64 4.81
C ARG A 218 -13.04 -32.94 3.79
N HIS A 219 -12.63 -31.70 4.04
CA HIS A 219 -11.56 -31.07 3.28
C HIS A 219 -10.20 -31.57 3.76
N SER A 220 -9.37 -31.97 2.80
CA SER A 220 -7.96 -32.31 3.00
C SER A 220 -7.05 -31.17 2.55
N ALA A 221 -5.75 -31.26 2.85
CA ALA A 221 -4.76 -30.28 2.39
C ALA A 221 -4.80 -30.06 0.87
N ALA A 222 -5.09 -31.11 0.09
CA ALA A 222 -5.25 -31.03 -1.36
C ALA A 222 -6.43 -30.17 -1.80
N HIS A 223 -7.55 -30.20 -1.05
CA HIS A 223 -8.70 -29.34 -1.34
C HIS A 223 -8.37 -27.87 -1.14
N PHE A 224 -7.71 -27.53 -0.03
CA PHE A 224 -7.29 -26.16 0.25
C PHE A 224 -6.24 -25.66 -0.75
N ALA A 225 -5.22 -26.47 -1.05
CA ALA A 225 -4.22 -26.13 -2.06
C ALA A 225 -4.83 -25.92 -3.46
N ALA A 226 -5.80 -26.76 -3.84
CA ALA A 226 -6.51 -26.61 -5.10
C ALA A 226 -7.41 -25.37 -5.14
N LYS A 227 -8.08 -25.04 -4.02
CA LYS A 227 -8.92 -23.84 -3.88
C LYS A 227 -8.12 -22.54 -3.92
N GLY A 228 -6.90 -22.54 -3.37
CA GLY A 228 -5.97 -21.40 -3.44
C GLY A 228 -5.16 -21.34 -4.74
N GLY A 229 -5.15 -22.41 -5.54
CA GLY A 229 -4.39 -22.47 -6.79
C GLY A 229 -2.89 -22.70 -6.59
N PHE A 230 -2.48 -23.24 -5.44
CA PHE A 230 -1.08 -23.45 -5.08
C PHE A 230 -0.52 -24.72 -5.72
N PHE A 231 -0.10 -24.61 -6.98
CA PHE A 231 0.45 -25.73 -7.76
C PHE A 231 1.65 -26.39 -7.08
N GLU A 232 2.58 -25.58 -6.53
CA GLU A 232 3.76 -26.10 -5.83
C GLU A 232 3.37 -26.96 -4.63
N ILE A 233 2.41 -26.51 -3.82
CA ILE A 233 1.90 -27.26 -2.68
C ILE A 233 1.28 -28.58 -3.13
N LEU A 234 0.49 -28.59 -4.21
CA LEU A 234 -0.07 -29.83 -4.78
C LEU A 234 1.03 -30.82 -5.19
N THR A 235 2.16 -30.34 -5.71
CA THR A 235 3.30 -31.21 -6.05
C THR A 235 4.02 -31.75 -4.82
N ILE A 236 4.16 -30.92 -3.78
CA ILE A 236 4.79 -31.32 -2.51
C ILE A 236 3.93 -32.39 -1.83
N ILE A 237 2.64 -32.12 -1.59
CA ILE A 237 1.75 -33.06 -0.89
C ILE A 237 1.60 -34.38 -1.67
N SER A 238 1.61 -34.36 -3.00
CA SER A 238 1.59 -35.58 -3.83
C SER A 238 2.87 -36.42 -3.62
N GLY A 239 4.03 -35.78 -3.49
CA GLY A 239 5.30 -36.45 -3.18
C GLY A 239 5.34 -37.09 -1.79
N TYR A 240 4.51 -36.61 -0.86
CA TYR A 240 4.29 -37.23 0.46
C TYR A 240 3.07 -38.16 0.49
N GLY A 241 2.52 -38.55 -0.67
CA GLY A 241 1.48 -39.57 -0.78
C GLY A 241 0.05 -39.07 -0.54
N ALA A 242 -0.22 -37.78 -0.77
CA ALA A 242 -1.58 -37.25 -0.68
C ALA A 242 -2.53 -37.84 -1.73
N ASP A 243 -3.73 -38.22 -1.30
CA ASP A 243 -4.80 -38.64 -2.19
C ASP A 243 -5.55 -37.43 -2.75
N LEU A 244 -5.29 -37.12 -4.03
CA LEU A 244 -5.95 -36.04 -4.77
C LEU A 244 -7.37 -36.42 -5.25
N LYS A 245 -7.88 -37.60 -4.88
CA LYS A 245 -9.20 -38.12 -5.27
C LYS A 245 -10.24 -38.01 -4.15
N LEU A 246 -9.84 -37.50 -2.99
CA LEU A 246 -10.74 -37.33 -1.85
C LEU A 246 -11.94 -36.44 -2.21
N ILE A 247 -13.06 -36.70 -1.53
CA ILE A 247 -14.33 -36.03 -1.78
C ILE A 247 -14.76 -35.34 -0.48
N ALA A 248 -14.93 -34.03 -0.54
CA ALA A 248 -15.46 -33.22 0.56
C ALA A 248 -16.96 -33.50 0.78
N MET A 249 -17.53 -33.05 1.91
CA MET A 249 -18.94 -33.29 2.26
C MET A 249 -19.93 -32.74 1.22
N ASN A 250 -19.57 -31.66 0.50
CA ASN A 250 -20.39 -31.12 -0.59
C ASN A 250 -20.27 -31.89 -1.92
N GLY A 251 -19.54 -33.01 -1.94
CA GLY A 251 -19.29 -33.82 -3.13
C GLY A 251 -18.20 -33.27 -4.05
N ASN A 252 -17.56 -32.15 -3.71
CA ASN A 252 -16.46 -31.58 -4.48
C ASN A 252 -15.17 -32.38 -4.25
N THR A 253 -14.47 -32.68 -5.33
CA THR A 253 -13.07 -33.14 -5.29
C THR A 253 -12.11 -31.94 -5.35
N PRO A 254 -10.80 -32.10 -5.08
CA PRO A 254 -9.82 -31.03 -5.30
C PRO A 254 -9.88 -30.45 -6.72
N LEU A 255 -10.22 -31.29 -7.71
CA LEU A 255 -10.39 -30.88 -9.10
C LEU A 255 -11.55 -29.89 -9.29
N HIS A 256 -12.64 -30.02 -8.53
CA HIS A 256 -13.75 -29.06 -8.56
C HIS A 256 -13.28 -27.69 -8.05
N TYR A 257 -12.58 -27.64 -6.92
CA TYR A 257 -12.08 -26.38 -6.38
C TYR A 257 -11.05 -25.70 -7.28
N ALA A 258 -10.12 -26.47 -7.88
CA ALA A 258 -9.19 -25.93 -8.86
C ALA A 258 -9.91 -25.36 -10.10
N ALA A 259 -11.02 -25.99 -10.50
CA ALA A 259 -11.83 -25.58 -11.64
C ALA A 259 -12.67 -24.32 -11.33
N GLU A 260 -13.26 -24.26 -10.13
CA GLU A 260 -13.97 -23.10 -9.60
C GLU A 260 -13.08 -21.87 -9.54
N GLY A 261 -11.81 -22.02 -9.12
CA GLY A 261 -10.81 -20.93 -9.09
C GLY A 261 -10.11 -20.65 -10.43
N GLY A 262 -10.37 -21.43 -11.47
CA GLY A 262 -9.80 -21.23 -12.81
C GLY A 262 -8.32 -21.61 -12.96
N PHE A 263 -7.75 -22.36 -12.02
CA PHE A 263 -6.33 -22.70 -11.97
C PHE A 263 -5.98 -23.83 -12.96
N THR A 264 -5.54 -23.46 -14.16
CA THR A 264 -5.37 -24.40 -15.28
C THR A 264 -4.32 -25.48 -15.06
N ASP A 265 -3.24 -25.17 -14.35
CA ASP A 265 -2.15 -26.11 -14.11
C ASP A 265 -2.50 -27.07 -12.98
N CYS A 266 -3.12 -26.57 -11.90
CA CYS A 266 -3.74 -27.40 -10.86
C CYS A 266 -4.76 -28.39 -11.45
N CYS A 267 -5.69 -27.91 -12.30
CA CYS A 267 -6.67 -28.76 -12.97
C CYS A 267 -6.02 -29.88 -13.79
N ARG A 268 -4.95 -29.54 -14.52
CA ARG A 268 -4.24 -30.52 -15.35
C ARG A 268 -3.50 -31.54 -14.50
N TYR A 269 -2.81 -31.09 -13.47
CA TYR A 269 -2.01 -31.93 -12.58
C TYR A 269 -2.86 -32.91 -11.79
N ILE A 270 -3.90 -32.43 -11.12
CA ILE A 270 -4.81 -33.25 -10.32
C ILE A 270 -5.48 -34.31 -11.20
N GLY A 271 -5.94 -33.94 -12.41
CA GLY A 271 -6.52 -34.88 -13.36
C GLY A 271 -5.53 -35.93 -13.87
N GLN A 272 -4.26 -35.55 -14.09
CA GLN A 272 -3.19 -36.47 -14.47
C GLN A 272 -2.80 -37.45 -13.34
N ARG A 273 -2.97 -37.06 -12.08
CA ARG A 273 -2.77 -37.94 -10.91
C ARG A 273 -3.98 -38.84 -10.62
N GLY A 274 -4.94 -38.90 -11.54
CA GLY A 274 -6.02 -39.89 -11.54
C GLY A 274 -7.29 -39.46 -10.83
N CYS A 275 -7.48 -38.16 -10.55
CA CYS A 275 -8.77 -37.62 -10.12
C CYS A 275 -9.77 -37.67 -11.28
N ASP A 276 -10.96 -38.22 -11.05
CA ASP A 276 -11.97 -38.40 -12.09
C ASP A 276 -12.55 -37.04 -12.51
N PRO A 277 -12.34 -36.60 -13.78
CA PRO A 277 -12.88 -35.33 -14.26
C PRO A 277 -14.37 -35.39 -14.59
N THR A 278 -14.99 -36.58 -14.59
CA THR A 278 -16.42 -36.78 -14.86
C THR A 278 -17.28 -36.90 -13.60
N TRP A 279 -16.65 -36.94 -12.42
CA TRP A 279 -17.36 -36.94 -11.14
C TRP A 279 -18.22 -35.68 -11.01
N SER A 280 -19.46 -35.84 -10.55
CA SER A 280 -20.37 -34.73 -10.27
C SER A 280 -20.53 -34.52 -8.78
N ASN A 281 -20.50 -33.27 -8.33
CA ASN A 281 -20.76 -32.92 -6.93
C ASN A 281 -22.25 -33.03 -6.54
N LEU A 282 -22.62 -32.65 -5.31
CA LEU A 282 -24.01 -32.66 -4.84
C LEU A 282 -24.92 -31.69 -5.61
N ALA A 283 -24.37 -30.67 -6.28
CA ALA A 283 -25.09 -29.77 -7.17
C ALA A 283 -25.22 -30.33 -8.60
N HIS A 284 -24.82 -31.58 -8.83
CA HIS A 284 -24.78 -32.25 -10.14
C HIS A 284 -23.90 -31.53 -11.18
N LEU A 285 -22.89 -30.79 -10.71
CA LEU A 285 -21.94 -30.11 -11.58
C LEU A 285 -20.66 -30.94 -11.67
N THR A 286 -20.18 -31.16 -12.89
CA THR A 286 -18.82 -31.65 -13.14
C THR A 286 -17.79 -30.52 -12.95
N PRO A 287 -16.49 -30.80 -12.72
CA PRO A 287 -15.47 -29.77 -12.62
C PRO A 287 -15.46 -28.83 -13.83
N ARG A 288 -15.69 -29.37 -15.03
CA ARG A 288 -15.73 -28.56 -16.25
C ARG A 288 -16.95 -27.64 -16.31
N GLU A 289 -18.10 -28.08 -15.79
CA GLU A 289 -19.29 -27.23 -15.68
C GLU A 289 -19.11 -26.17 -14.60
N ALA A 290 -18.54 -26.54 -13.44
CA ALA A 290 -18.18 -25.59 -12.40
C ALA A 290 -17.28 -24.46 -12.95
N ALA A 291 -16.22 -24.81 -13.71
CA ALA A 291 -15.36 -23.82 -14.38
C ALA A 291 -16.08 -22.95 -15.42
N LYS A 292 -17.13 -23.45 -16.08
CA LYS A 292 -17.92 -22.65 -17.04
C LYS A 292 -18.82 -21.67 -16.30
N ILE A 293 -19.46 -22.11 -15.22
CA ILE A 293 -20.38 -21.31 -14.40
C ILE A 293 -19.61 -20.17 -13.74
N SER A 294 -18.41 -20.43 -13.23
CA SER A 294 -17.51 -19.41 -12.67
C SER A 294 -16.83 -18.52 -13.72
N GLY A 295 -17.05 -18.76 -15.02
CA GLY A 295 -16.53 -17.93 -16.12
C GLY A 295 -15.11 -18.25 -16.60
N PHE A 296 -14.45 -19.28 -16.05
CA PHE A 296 -13.07 -19.66 -16.40
C PHE A 296 -12.98 -20.56 -17.64
N LYS A 297 -13.12 -19.95 -18.82
CA LYS A 297 -13.08 -20.65 -20.13
C LYS A 297 -11.77 -21.43 -20.38
N ALA A 298 -10.63 -20.93 -19.89
CA ALA A 298 -9.34 -21.58 -20.06
C ALA A 298 -9.24 -22.89 -19.26
N ALA A 299 -9.69 -22.89 -18.00
CA ALA A 299 -9.77 -24.07 -17.15
C ALA A 299 -10.72 -25.11 -17.76
N ALA A 300 -11.91 -24.69 -18.22
CA ALA A 300 -12.86 -25.58 -18.90
C ALA A 300 -12.27 -26.23 -20.18
N ALA A 301 -11.42 -25.51 -20.93
CA ALA A 301 -10.74 -26.06 -22.10
C ALA A 301 -9.64 -27.06 -21.75
N VAL A 302 -8.94 -26.87 -20.63
CA VAL A 302 -7.97 -27.83 -20.09
C VAL A 302 -8.67 -29.07 -19.56
N LEU A 303 -9.74 -28.91 -18.78
CA LEU A 303 -10.55 -30.03 -18.26
C LEU A 303 -11.12 -30.88 -19.38
N ARG A 304 -11.59 -30.27 -20.49
CA ARG A 304 -11.98 -31.03 -21.69
C ARG A 304 -10.85 -31.90 -22.27
N LYS A 305 -9.59 -31.47 -22.17
CA LYS A 305 -8.44 -32.27 -22.62
C LYS A 305 -8.12 -33.37 -21.62
N VAL A 306 -8.22 -33.08 -20.33
CA VAL A 306 -8.07 -34.05 -19.24
C VAL A 306 -9.12 -35.15 -19.39
N GLU A 307 -10.40 -34.81 -19.53
CA GLU A 307 -11.52 -35.75 -19.80
C GLU A 307 -11.22 -36.69 -20.97
N LYS A 308 -10.72 -36.15 -22.09
CA LYS A 308 -10.40 -36.95 -23.28
C LYS A 308 -9.20 -37.87 -23.09
N ALA A 309 -8.23 -37.46 -22.27
CA ALA A 309 -7.03 -38.23 -21.98
C ALA A 309 -7.23 -39.19 -20.80
N PHE A 310 -8.29 -39.00 -20.01
CA PHE A 310 -8.55 -39.75 -18.81
C PHE A 310 -8.90 -41.20 -19.16
N LYS A 311 -8.03 -42.10 -18.69
CA LYS A 311 -8.30 -43.52 -18.54
C LYS A 311 -8.10 -43.82 -17.06
N LYS A 312 -8.91 -44.72 -16.48
CA LYS A 312 -8.67 -45.17 -15.11
C LYS A 312 -7.19 -45.60 -15.02
N PRO A 313 -6.40 -45.00 -14.11
CA PRO A 313 -4.97 -45.28 -14.07
C PRO A 313 -4.77 -46.74 -13.66
N ASP A 314 -4.05 -47.48 -14.49
CA ASP A 314 -3.60 -48.83 -14.15
C ASP A 314 -2.75 -48.77 -12.86
N GLU A 315 -2.80 -49.82 -12.03
CA GLU A 315 -2.09 -49.85 -10.73
C GLU A 315 -0.59 -49.56 -10.90
N ILE A 316 0.02 -50.05 -11.98
CA ILE A 316 1.42 -49.82 -12.35
C ILE A 316 1.68 -48.33 -12.65
N LEU A 317 0.77 -47.64 -13.36
CA LEU A 317 0.93 -46.22 -13.67
C LEU A 317 0.78 -45.37 -12.40
N ALA A 318 -0.18 -45.72 -11.53
CA ALA A 318 -0.35 -45.06 -10.24
C ALA A 318 0.90 -45.21 -9.36
N TRP A 319 1.54 -46.38 -9.38
CA TRP A 319 2.81 -46.61 -8.70
C TRP A 319 3.94 -45.73 -9.26
N TYR A 320 4.15 -45.73 -10.59
CA TYR A 320 5.18 -44.89 -11.21
C TYR A 320 5.00 -43.40 -10.93
N LEU A 321 3.76 -42.90 -10.89
CA LEU A 321 3.47 -41.51 -10.55
C LEU A 321 3.84 -41.18 -9.10
N LYS A 322 3.53 -42.07 -8.16
CA LYS A 322 3.93 -41.92 -6.75
C LYS A 322 5.45 -41.86 -6.63
N VAL A 323 6.15 -42.83 -7.24
CA VAL A 323 7.62 -42.91 -7.22
C VAL A 323 8.24 -41.62 -7.77
N TYR A 324 7.73 -41.14 -8.90
CA TYR A 324 8.21 -39.91 -9.52
C TYR A 324 8.03 -38.68 -8.60
N ASP A 325 6.82 -38.47 -8.08
CA ASP A 325 6.54 -37.30 -7.24
C ASP A 325 7.38 -37.29 -5.95
N TRP A 326 7.54 -38.44 -5.30
CA TRP A 326 8.40 -38.55 -4.13
C TRP A 326 9.87 -38.35 -4.46
N SER A 327 10.35 -38.92 -5.57
CA SER A 327 11.76 -38.84 -5.96
C SER A 327 12.21 -37.39 -6.12
N LEU A 328 11.34 -36.54 -6.67
CA LEU A 328 11.59 -35.11 -6.82
C LEU A 328 11.65 -34.35 -5.49
N GLN A 329 10.80 -34.70 -4.51
CA GLN A 329 10.81 -34.05 -3.20
C GLN A 329 11.99 -34.50 -2.33
N HIS A 330 12.57 -35.67 -2.60
CA HIS A 330 13.70 -36.24 -1.86
C HIS A 330 15.01 -36.20 -2.65
N GLU A 331 15.04 -35.48 -3.78
CA GLU A 331 16.15 -35.46 -4.72
C GLU A 331 17.47 -35.04 -4.05
N ASP A 332 17.47 -33.95 -3.29
CA ASP A 332 18.67 -33.45 -2.59
C ASP A 332 19.15 -34.42 -1.50
N ALA A 333 18.22 -35.05 -0.77
CA ALA A 333 18.55 -36.01 0.27
C ALA A 333 19.12 -37.30 -0.31
N ILE A 334 18.58 -37.77 -1.44
CA ILE A 334 19.05 -38.95 -2.16
C ILE A 334 20.44 -38.68 -2.75
N ARG A 335 20.65 -37.52 -3.40
CA ARG A 335 21.98 -37.14 -3.91
C ARG A 335 23.01 -37.08 -2.80
N LYS A 336 22.71 -36.40 -1.69
CA LYS A 336 23.65 -36.28 -0.56
C LYS A 336 24.03 -37.64 0.07
N GLU A 337 23.13 -38.62 0.11
CA GLU A 337 23.45 -39.96 0.61
C GLU A 337 24.22 -40.82 -0.40
N LEU A 338 24.13 -40.51 -1.70
CA LEU A 338 24.78 -41.26 -2.79
C LEU A 338 26.06 -40.59 -3.32
N GLU A 339 26.35 -39.35 -2.92
CA GLU A 339 27.60 -38.61 -3.18
C GLU A 339 28.82 -39.17 -2.43
N THR A 340 28.75 -40.42 -1.96
CA THR A 340 29.86 -41.10 -1.28
C THR A 340 30.93 -41.65 -2.23
N ASP A 341 30.72 -41.59 -3.55
CA ASP A 341 31.66 -42.09 -4.57
C ASP A 341 32.42 -40.94 -5.26
N GLU A 342 33.76 -41.03 -5.24
CA GLU A 342 34.73 -39.99 -5.61
C GLU A 342 34.73 -39.53 -7.09
N GLU A 343 33.83 -40.03 -7.94
CA GLU A 343 33.97 -39.92 -9.40
C GLU A 343 33.18 -38.79 -10.06
N GLY A 344 32.26 -38.10 -9.35
CA GLY A 344 31.60 -36.88 -9.86
C GLY A 344 30.83 -37.03 -11.18
N ASP A 345 30.55 -38.26 -11.63
CA ASP A 345 29.95 -38.59 -12.93
C ASP A 345 28.42 -38.80 -12.86
N GLY A 346 27.83 -38.67 -11.68
CA GLY A 346 26.38 -38.77 -11.44
C GLY A 346 25.81 -40.19 -11.59
N MET A 347 26.69 -41.21 -11.58
CA MET A 347 26.34 -42.61 -11.69
C MET A 347 26.50 -43.31 -10.33
N VAL A 348 25.61 -44.24 -10.02
CA VAL A 348 25.59 -44.96 -8.74
C VAL A 348 25.47 -46.47 -8.98
N THR A 349 26.05 -47.27 -8.09
CA THR A 349 25.89 -48.74 -8.14
C THR A 349 24.42 -49.14 -7.93
N ARG A 350 24.03 -50.30 -8.46
CA ARG A 350 22.65 -50.78 -8.28
C ARG A 350 22.33 -51.08 -6.83
N SER A 351 23.28 -51.65 -6.08
CA SER A 351 23.10 -51.98 -4.67
C SER A 351 22.84 -50.74 -3.83
N ASP A 352 23.60 -49.68 -4.08
CA ASP A 352 23.52 -48.46 -3.27
C ASP A 352 22.22 -47.71 -3.58
N PHE A 353 21.85 -47.61 -4.85
CA PHE A 353 20.56 -47.06 -5.29
C PHE A 353 19.36 -47.78 -4.62
N MET A 354 19.35 -49.11 -4.64
CA MET A 354 18.27 -49.90 -4.02
C MET A 354 18.25 -49.72 -2.49
N SER A 355 19.43 -49.64 -1.85
CA SER A 355 19.55 -49.49 -0.41
C SER A 355 19.01 -48.14 0.09
N VAL A 356 19.34 -47.04 -0.62
CA VAL A 356 18.92 -45.69 -0.25
C VAL A 356 17.41 -45.52 -0.45
N ILE A 357 16.86 -45.99 -1.57
CA ILE A 357 15.41 -45.92 -1.80
C ILE A 357 14.65 -46.74 -0.74
N ARG A 358 15.13 -47.95 -0.40
CA ARG A 358 14.54 -48.77 0.65
C ARG A 358 14.56 -48.06 2.01
N LYS A 359 15.71 -47.51 2.38
CA LYS A 359 15.90 -46.81 3.67
C LYS A 359 14.98 -45.59 3.82
N ARG A 360 14.81 -44.81 2.74
CA ARG A 360 14.11 -43.52 2.78
C ARG A 360 12.61 -43.63 2.54
N TRP A 361 12.15 -44.54 1.69
CA TRP A 361 10.72 -44.76 1.44
C TRP A 361 10.09 -45.71 2.47
N GLY A 362 10.86 -46.68 2.98
CA GLY A 362 10.41 -47.66 3.96
C GLY A 362 9.54 -48.78 3.37
N THR A 363 8.34 -48.45 2.87
CA THR A 363 7.32 -49.43 2.44
C THR A 363 7.24 -49.57 0.92
N VAL A 364 8.15 -50.32 0.31
CA VAL A 364 8.11 -50.59 -1.14
C VAL A 364 8.38 -52.06 -1.44
N ASP A 365 7.62 -52.63 -2.37
CA ASP A 365 7.82 -53.97 -2.89
C ASP A 365 9.18 -54.07 -3.60
N GLU A 366 10.05 -54.98 -3.12
CA GLU A 366 11.42 -55.12 -3.64
C GLU A 366 11.46 -55.40 -5.13
N GLU A 367 10.49 -56.17 -5.64
CA GLU A 367 10.35 -56.51 -7.05
C GLU A 367 10.15 -55.27 -7.93
N GLN A 368 9.43 -54.25 -7.43
CA GLN A 368 9.13 -53.06 -8.22
C GLN A 368 10.31 -52.09 -8.29
N ILE A 369 11.08 -51.95 -7.20
CA ILE A 369 12.33 -51.18 -7.23
C ILE A 369 13.34 -51.87 -8.14
N GLU A 370 13.39 -53.20 -8.13
CA GLU A 370 14.28 -53.99 -8.98
C GLU A 370 13.95 -53.79 -10.48
N ILE A 371 12.66 -53.76 -10.84
CA ILE A 371 12.21 -53.43 -12.21
C ILE A 371 12.60 -51.99 -12.58
N LEU A 372 12.49 -51.05 -11.63
CA LEU A 372 12.85 -49.65 -11.83
C LEU A 372 14.36 -49.48 -12.03
N ALA A 373 15.20 -50.16 -11.24
CA ALA A 373 16.65 -50.15 -11.35
C ALA A 373 17.11 -50.67 -12.71
N LYS A 374 16.57 -51.82 -13.17
CA LYS A 374 16.87 -52.39 -14.50
C LYS A 374 16.57 -51.43 -15.65
N LYS A 375 15.53 -50.60 -15.53
CA LYS A 375 15.17 -49.62 -16.56
C LYS A 375 16.14 -48.44 -16.65
N HIS A 376 16.90 -48.14 -15.59
CA HIS A 376 17.80 -46.98 -15.53
C HIS A 376 19.29 -47.35 -15.61
N GLU A 377 19.61 -48.63 -15.71
CA GLU A 377 20.95 -49.18 -15.90
C GLU A 377 21.53 -48.73 -17.27
N VAL A 378 22.71 -48.10 -17.25
CA VAL A 378 23.41 -47.59 -18.46
C VAL A 378 24.56 -48.53 -18.87
N SER A 379 25.25 -49.10 -17.89
CA SER A 379 26.24 -50.18 -18.03
C SER A 379 26.01 -51.18 -16.89
N THR A 380 26.56 -52.40 -16.98
CA THR A 380 26.40 -53.43 -15.93
C THR A 380 26.68 -52.82 -14.56
N ASP A 381 25.66 -52.80 -13.71
CA ASP A 381 25.72 -52.29 -12.33
C ASP A 381 25.90 -50.76 -12.15
N ARG A 382 25.70 -49.93 -13.19
CA ARG A 382 25.70 -48.46 -13.06
C ARG A 382 24.38 -47.83 -13.48
N ILE A 383 23.78 -47.03 -12.59
CA ILE A 383 22.50 -46.34 -12.76
C ILE A 383 22.72 -44.83 -12.84
N SER A 384 22.10 -44.17 -13.82
CA SER A 384 22.11 -42.71 -13.93
C SER A 384 20.98 -42.09 -13.09
N LEU A 385 21.35 -41.31 -12.05
CA LEU A 385 20.40 -40.60 -11.20
C LEU A 385 19.65 -39.50 -11.97
N ASP A 386 20.33 -38.81 -12.89
CA ASP A 386 19.73 -37.77 -13.72
C ASP A 386 18.58 -38.31 -14.57
N ASP A 387 18.73 -39.52 -15.13
CA ASP A 387 17.68 -40.16 -15.90
C ASP A 387 16.51 -40.64 -15.03
N PHE A 388 16.80 -41.03 -13.78
CA PHE A 388 15.79 -41.40 -12.79
C PHE A 388 14.89 -40.21 -12.41
N PHE A 389 15.49 -39.07 -12.04
CA PHE A 389 14.74 -37.85 -11.69
C PHE A 389 14.04 -37.20 -12.90
N LYS A 390 14.57 -37.36 -14.12
CA LYS A 390 13.87 -36.93 -15.34
C LYS A 390 12.56 -37.69 -15.58
N GLY A 391 12.43 -38.93 -15.09
CA GLY A 391 11.23 -39.75 -15.20
C GLY A 391 10.88 -40.23 -16.62
N SER A 392 11.68 -39.89 -17.64
CA SER A 392 11.34 -40.10 -19.06
C SER A 392 11.38 -41.56 -19.51
N LYS A 393 12.09 -42.43 -18.78
CA LYS A 393 12.20 -43.87 -19.09
C LYS A 393 10.98 -44.69 -18.65
N TYR A 394 10.16 -44.17 -17.74
CA TYR A 394 9.02 -44.90 -17.17
C TYR A 394 7.70 -44.12 -17.15
N LEU A 395 7.72 -42.81 -17.38
CA LEU A 395 6.52 -41.97 -17.52
C LEU A 395 6.47 -41.26 -18.87
N GLN A 396 5.25 -41.10 -19.39
CA GLN A 396 5.04 -40.27 -20.58
C GLN A 396 5.27 -38.80 -20.27
N LYS A 397 5.78 -38.05 -21.25
CA LYS A 397 6.10 -36.61 -21.12
C LYS A 397 4.94 -35.75 -20.60
N THR A 398 3.70 -36.19 -20.77
CA THR A 398 2.51 -35.48 -20.26
C THR A 398 2.43 -35.45 -18.74
N PHE A 399 2.97 -36.45 -18.02
CA PHE A 399 2.89 -36.55 -16.57
C PHE A 399 4.07 -35.92 -15.83
N LEU A 400 5.15 -35.61 -16.57
CA LEU A 400 6.36 -35.00 -16.04
C LEU A 400 6.14 -33.52 -15.70
N LEU A 401 6.76 -33.03 -14.63
CA LEU A 401 6.69 -31.62 -14.23
C LEU A 401 7.28 -30.68 -15.31
N SER A 402 8.23 -31.17 -16.11
CA SER A 402 8.80 -30.44 -17.26
C SER A 402 7.75 -30.00 -18.31
N SER A 403 6.56 -30.60 -18.30
CA SER A 403 5.45 -30.24 -19.20
C SER A 403 4.65 -29.00 -18.75
N PHE A 404 4.80 -28.60 -17.48
CA PHE A 404 4.14 -27.44 -16.88
C PHE A 404 4.97 -26.15 -17.06
N GLY A 405 6.24 -26.26 -17.47
CA GLY A 405 7.09 -25.11 -17.77
C GLY A 405 6.64 -24.32 -19.01
N PRO A 406 7.04 -23.04 -19.11
CA PRO A 406 6.68 -22.18 -20.24
C PRO A 406 7.17 -22.82 -21.55
N LYS A 407 6.22 -23.17 -22.43
CA LYS A 407 6.55 -23.70 -23.76
C LYS A 407 7.44 -22.68 -24.47
N ALA A 408 8.71 -23.05 -24.72
CA ALA A 408 9.63 -22.26 -25.51
C ALA A 408 8.91 -21.83 -26.80
N LYS A 409 8.69 -20.51 -26.94
CA LYS A 409 7.98 -19.97 -28.10
C LYS A 409 8.78 -20.36 -29.35
N LYS A 410 8.22 -21.23 -30.19
CA LYS A 410 8.68 -21.40 -31.58
C LYS A 410 8.78 -20.00 -32.20
N LYS A 411 9.97 -19.62 -32.66
CA LYS A 411 10.24 -18.36 -33.36
C LYS A 411 9.21 -18.18 -34.47
N LYS A 412 8.20 -17.34 -34.26
CA LYS A 412 7.28 -16.90 -35.32
C LYS A 412 8.00 -15.84 -36.15
N LYS A 413 7.95 -16.00 -37.48
CA LYS A 413 8.41 -15.00 -38.46
C LYS A 413 7.82 -13.61 -38.14
N PRO A 414 8.56 -12.52 -38.39
CA PRO A 414 8.20 -11.19 -37.92
C PRO A 414 6.91 -10.72 -38.59
N LEU A 415 5.87 -10.55 -37.78
CA LEU A 415 4.65 -9.87 -38.19
C LEU A 415 4.90 -8.36 -38.11
N LYS A 416 4.62 -7.63 -39.19
CA LYS A 416 4.75 -6.17 -39.30
C LYS A 416 4.09 -5.49 -38.09
N LYS A 417 4.90 -4.80 -37.27
CA LYS A 417 4.41 -3.90 -36.22
C LYS A 417 3.66 -2.75 -36.89
N LYS A 418 2.33 -2.70 -36.71
CA LYS A 418 1.58 -1.44 -36.85
C LYS A 418 2.00 -0.54 -35.69
N GLY A 419 2.60 0.61 -36.01
CA GLY A 419 2.93 1.63 -35.03
C GLY A 419 1.65 2.20 -34.42
N LYS A 420 1.42 1.94 -33.13
CA LYS A 420 0.51 2.76 -32.33
C LYS A 420 1.27 4.04 -32.00
N LYS A 421 0.88 5.17 -32.60
CA LYS A 421 1.20 6.49 -32.05
C LYS A 421 0.18 6.75 -30.93
N GLY A 422 0.52 6.37 -29.72
CA GLY A 422 -0.09 6.96 -28.53
C GLY A 422 0.89 8.01 -28.03
N LEU A 423 0.46 9.28 -27.98
CA LEU A 423 1.13 10.27 -27.14
C LEU A 423 1.17 9.71 -25.70
N PRO A 424 2.28 9.85 -24.95
CA PRO A 424 2.28 9.47 -23.55
C PRO A 424 1.24 10.32 -22.83
N VAL A 425 0.19 9.69 -22.30
CA VAL A 425 -0.71 10.36 -21.37
C VAL A 425 0.13 10.86 -20.19
N PRO A 426 0.11 12.16 -19.87
CA PRO A 426 0.87 12.68 -18.75
C PRO A 426 0.39 12.00 -17.47
N ILE A 427 1.33 11.67 -16.58
CA ILE A 427 1.02 11.09 -15.27
C ILE A 427 0.13 12.10 -14.55
N CYS A 428 -1.16 11.78 -14.36
CA CYS A 428 -2.16 12.74 -13.86
C CYS A 428 -1.99 13.15 -12.38
N VAL A 429 -0.90 12.72 -11.73
CA VAL A 429 -0.64 12.95 -10.29
C VAL A 429 0.84 13.16 -10.05
N ILE A 430 1.22 14.20 -9.30
CA ILE A 430 2.61 14.43 -8.89
C ILE A 430 3.12 13.24 -8.05
N PRO A 431 4.19 12.54 -8.48
CA PRO A 431 4.82 11.47 -7.70
C PRO A 431 5.17 11.98 -6.30
N LYS A 432 5.05 11.13 -5.28
CA LYS A 432 5.29 11.54 -3.88
C LYS A 432 6.67 12.18 -3.64
N SER A 433 7.68 11.78 -4.43
CA SER A 433 9.06 12.27 -4.39
C SER A 433 9.27 13.68 -4.95
N GLU A 434 8.37 14.17 -5.79
CA GLU A 434 8.50 15.46 -6.50
C GLU A 434 7.55 16.54 -5.97
N ARG A 435 6.86 16.26 -4.86
CA ARG A 435 5.92 17.21 -4.25
C ARG A 435 6.69 18.33 -3.56
N PRO A 436 6.34 19.61 -3.79
CA PRO A 436 6.85 20.69 -2.97
C PRO A 436 6.52 20.43 -1.50
N LEU A 437 7.54 20.36 -0.66
CA LEU A 437 7.41 20.20 0.78
C LEU A 437 7.81 21.51 1.48
N ARG A 438 7.15 21.80 2.59
CA ARG A 438 7.57 22.84 3.54
C ARG A 438 8.75 22.35 4.36
N GLU A 439 9.37 23.25 5.11
CA GLU A 439 10.47 22.94 6.05
C GLU A 439 10.10 21.85 7.06
N ASP A 440 8.80 21.75 7.42
CA ASP A 440 8.25 20.73 8.33
C ASP A 440 8.03 19.34 7.69
N GLY A 441 8.32 19.19 6.39
CA GLY A 441 8.16 17.93 5.63
C GLY A 441 6.72 17.63 5.18
N LEU A 442 5.78 18.57 5.35
CA LEU A 442 4.41 18.48 4.85
C LEU A 442 4.28 19.10 3.45
N PRO A 443 3.35 18.60 2.60
CA PRO A 443 3.11 19.21 1.28
C PRO A 443 2.69 20.67 1.39
N THR A 444 3.22 21.52 0.51
CA THR A 444 3.01 22.98 0.60
C THR A 444 1.54 23.37 0.47
N TYR A 445 0.71 22.58 -0.22
CA TYR A 445 -0.73 22.82 -0.41
C TYR A 445 -1.62 22.47 0.80
N MET A 446 -1.06 21.89 1.86
CA MET A 446 -1.79 21.63 3.11
C MET A 446 -1.66 22.82 4.07
N VAL A 447 -2.76 23.50 4.35
CA VAL A 447 -2.83 24.71 5.18
C VAL A 447 -3.64 24.48 6.45
N GLU A 448 -3.37 25.25 7.50
CA GLU A 448 -4.10 25.16 8.77
C GLU A 448 -5.53 25.67 8.59
N ALA A 449 -6.52 24.79 8.75
CA ALA A 449 -7.92 25.17 8.80
C ALA A 449 -8.25 25.79 10.16
N VAL A 450 -8.90 26.95 10.13
CA VAL A 450 -9.47 27.60 11.31
C VAL A 450 -10.83 26.97 11.56
N PRO A 451 -11.05 26.26 12.69
CA PRO A 451 -12.34 25.65 12.95
C PRO A 451 -13.41 26.74 13.10
N ASN A 452 -14.47 26.63 12.30
CA ASN A 452 -15.63 27.49 12.41
C ASN A 452 -16.48 27.01 13.61
N ILE A 453 -16.18 27.52 14.82
CA ILE A 453 -16.89 27.15 16.05
C ILE A 453 -18.13 28.03 16.16
N PRO A 454 -19.36 27.47 16.12
CA PRO A 454 -20.58 28.24 16.31
C PRO A 454 -20.56 28.94 17.69
N GLU A 455 -20.99 30.21 17.76
CA GLU A 455 -20.98 31.02 18.99
C GLU A 455 -21.62 30.33 20.20
N GLU A 456 -22.63 29.50 19.99
CA GLU A 456 -23.32 28.75 21.05
C GLU A 456 -22.41 27.75 21.79
N GLN A 457 -21.36 27.23 21.13
CA GLN A 457 -20.34 26.39 21.77
C GLN A 457 -19.21 27.20 22.39
N ARG A 458 -19.04 28.47 21.99
CA ARG A 458 -18.07 29.41 22.56
C ARG A 458 -18.46 29.82 23.99
N PHE A 459 -19.78 29.94 24.26
CA PHE A 459 -20.32 30.35 25.57
C PHE A 459 -20.58 29.22 26.58
N LYS A 460 -20.45 27.94 26.22
CA LYS A 460 -20.48 26.83 27.20
C LYS A 460 -19.25 26.78 28.13
N ARG A 461 -18.23 27.61 27.90
CA ARG A 461 -17.07 27.82 28.78
C ARG A 461 -17.37 28.68 30.03
N ALA A 462 -18.58 29.22 30.18
CA ALA A 462 -18.94 30.16 31.23
C ALA A 462 -19.61 29.54 32.48
N LEU A 463 -19.42 28.27 32.80
CA LEU A 463 -19.62 27.83 34.19
C LEU A 463 -18.41 28.31 35.00
N GLN A 464 -18.51 29.47 35.63
CA GLN A 464 -17.51 29.96 36.60
C GLN A 464 -17.48 29.01 37.81
N SER A 465 -16.36 28.33 38.06
CA SER A 465 -16.09 27.75 39.38
C SER A 465 -15.63 28.87 40.30
N ALA A 466 -16.35 29.09 41.39
CA ALA A 466 -16.23 30.25 42.28
C ALA A 466 -14.98 30.26 43.20
N HIS A 467 -13.94 29.46 42.94
CA HIS A 467 -12.82 29.30 43.87
C HIS A 467 -11.45 29.64 43.26
N PRO A 468 -10.68 30.62 43.78
CA PRO A 468 -9.45 31.14 43.15
C PRO A 468 -8.21 30.22 43.17
N VAL A 469 -8.30 29.01 43.74
CA VAL A 469 -7.13 28.13 43.98
C VAL A 469 -7.16 26.86 43.12
N PHE A 470 -8.28 26.56 42.46
CA PHE A 470 -8.48 25.40 41.59
C PHE A 470 -8.90 25.82 40.18
N ASP A 471 -8.29 26.89 39.65
CA ASP A 471 -8.45 27.23 38.25
C ASP A 471 -7.32 26.66 37.40
N ASP A 472 -7.32 25.34 37.31
CA ASP A 472 -6.43 24.51 36.51
C ASP A 472 -6.68 24.69 35.00
N ARG A 473 -7.62 25.57 34.59
CA ARG A 473 -8.02 25.75 33.18
C ARG A 473 -6.87 26.23 32.31
N ALA A 474 -5.88 26.91 32.89
CA ALA A 474 -4.64 27.25 32.20
C ALA A 474 -3.83 26.01 31.77
N TRP A 475 -3.98 24.87 32.46
CA TRP A 475 -3.35 23.59 32.11
C TRP A 475 -4.14 22.78 31.07
N TYR A 476 -5.43 23.04 30.91
CA TYR A 476 -6.33 22.31 30.00
C TYR A 476 -6.75 23.10 28.75
N VAL A 477 -6.08 24.21 28.43
CA VAL A 477 -6.14 24.75 27.07
C VAL A 477 -5.26 23.86 26.20
N GLU A 478 -5.75 22.69 25.83
CA GLU A 478 -5.25 22.05 24.63
C GLU A 478 -5.44 23.08 23.51
N GLU A 479 -4.35 23.66 23.00
CA GLU A 479 -4.41 24.38 21.73
C GLU A 479 -5.12 23.41 20.77
N PRO A 480 -6.30 23.79 20.22
CA PRO A 480 -7.07 22.86 19.42
C PRO A 480 -6.15 22.31 18.34
N ARG A 481 -6.11 20.98 18.20
CA ARG A 481 -5.20 20.32 17.28
C ARG A 481 -5.29 21.00 15.92
N LYS A 482 -4.18 21.55 15.45
CA LYS A 482 -4.08 22.21 14.15
C LYS A 482 -4.53 21.21 13.09
N THR A 483 -5.69 21.48 12.48
CA THR A 483 -6.25 20.61 11.46
C THR A 483 -5.69 21.08 10.12
N LEU A 484 -4.91 20.25 9.44
CA LEU A 484 -4.36 20.58 8.14
C LEU A 484 -5.32 20.12 7.05
N MET A 485 -5.74 21.04 6.18
CA MET A 485 -6.62 20.77 5.06
C MET A 485 -5.97 21.19 3.74
N ASP A 486 -6.40 20.58 2.65
CA ASP A 486 -5.99 20.99 1.30
C ASP A 486 -6.56 22.38 1.00
N ILE A 487 -5.72 23.31 0.56
CA ILE A 487 -6.14 24.68 0.22
C ILE A 487 -7.24 24.69 -0.86
N ASN A 488 -7.20 23.75 -1.81
CA ASN A 488 -8.21 23.62 -2.85
C ASN A 488 -9.54 23.06 -2.32
N TYR A 489 -9.51 22.36 -1.18
CA TYR A 489 -10.74 21.97 -0.48
C TYR A 489 -11.37 23.19 0.20
N LEU A 490 -10.57 24.01 0.89
CA LEU A 490 -11.06 25.23 1.54
C LEU A 490 -11.68 26.22 0.55
N VAL A 491 -11.10 26.35 -0.64
CA VAL A 491 -11.65 27.14 -1.76
C VAL A 491 -13.03 26.66 -2.20
N ARG A 492 -13.24 25.35 -2.24
CA ARG A 492 -14.53 24.76 -2.64
C ARG A 492 -15.61 24.98 -1.60
N GLU A 493 -15.25 24.89 -0.32
CA GLU A 493 -16.15 25.15 0.81
C GLU A 493 -16.38 26.66 1.05
N GLY A 494 -15.58 27.53 0.44
CA GLY A 494 -15.68 28.98 0.60
C GLY A 494 -15.14 29.49 1.94
N ASP A 495 -14.19 28.78 2.57
CA ASP A 495 -13.59 29.18 3.85
C ASP A 495 -12.56 30.31 3.66
N PHE A 496 -13.07 31.55 3.64
CA PHE A 496 -12.27 32.76 3.46
C PHE A 496 -11.27 32.98 4.60
N VAL A 497 -11.64 32.66 5.84
CA VAL A 497 -10.83 32.94 7.03
C VAL A 497 -9.57 32.09 7.03
N SER A 498 -9.70 30.80 6.73
CA SER A 498 -8.55 29.90 6.62
C SER A 498 -7.65 30.26 5.43
N LEU A 499 -8.23 30.69 4.30
CA LEU A 499 -7.48 31.12 3.13
C LEU A 499 -6.71 32.43 3.37
N GLN A 500 -7.35 33.43 3.97
CA GLN A 500 -6.71 34.69 4.33
C GLN A 500 -5.55 34.45 5.27
N LYS A 501 -5.76 33.66 6.34
CA LYS A 501 -4.69 33.27 7.27
C LYS A 501 -3.54 32.56 6.54
N ALA A 502 -3.83 31.66 5.60
CA ALA A 502 -2.80 30.97 4.83
C ALA A 502 -1.97 31.92 3.97
N PHE A 503 -2.60 32.89 3.29
CA PHE A 503 -1.89 33.86 2.47
C PHE A 503 -1.09 34.86 3.31
N ASP A 504 -1.60 35.28 4.47
CA ASP A 504 -0.87 36.15 5.40
C ASP A 504 0.35 35.44 6.02
N GLN A 505 0.32 34.10 6.12
CA GLN A 505 1.46 33.26 6.49
C GLN A 505 2.47 33.03 5.34
N GLY A 506 2.27 33.66 4.18
CA GLY A 506 3.19 33.58 3.04
C GLY A 506 3.02 32.35 2.14
N VAL A 507 1.88 31.65 2.20
CA VAL A 507 1.59 30.58 1.24
C VAL A 507 1.40 31.17 -0.15
N PRO A 508 2.07 30.65 -1.21
CA PRO A 508 1.88 31.15 -2.57
C PRO A 508 0.43 31.00 -3.06
N VAL A 509 -0.08 32.03 -3.74
CA VAL A 509 -1.47 32.06 -4.25
C VAL A 509 -1.68 31.02 -5.36
N ASP A 510 -0.70 30.83 -6.24
CA ASP A 510 -0.76 29.88 -7.36
C ASP A 510 -0.27 28.48 -7.01
N ILE A 511 -0.49 28.07 -5.76
CA ILE A 511 -0.06 26.76 -5.29
C ILE A 511 -0.82 25.64 -6.01
N LYS A 512 -0.08 24.62 -6.45
CA LYS A 512 -0.64 23.48 -7.18
C LYS A 512 -0.85 22.28 -6.25
N ASP A 513 -2.04 21.69 -6.30
CA ASP A 513 -2.32 20.43 -5.61
C ASP A 513 -1.70 19.22 -6.34
N LYS A 514 -2.00 18.01 -5.84
CA LYS A 514 -1.54 16.76 -6.45
C LYS A 514 -1.99 16.55 -7.91
N TYR A 515 -2.98 17.30 -8.40
CA TYR A 515 -3.53 17.27 -9.75
C TYR A 515 -3.16 18.51 -10.57
N TYR A 516 -2.22 19.34 -10.09
CA TYR A 516 -1.78 20.57 -10.73
C TYR A 516 -2.83 21.70 -10.76
N LYS A 517 -3.89 21.61 -9.94
CA LYS A 517 -4.92 22.65 -9.86
C LYS A 517 -4.51 23.76 -8.90
N THR A 518 -4.71 25.00 -9.29
CA THR A 518 -4.54 26.19 -8.44
C THR A 518 -5.86 26.56 -7.73
N PRO A 519 -5.80 27.31 -6.60
CA PRO A 519 -6.96 27.87 -5.95
C PRO A 519 -7.91 28.60 -6.91
N LEU A 520 -7.36 29.38 -7.84
CA LEU A 520 -8.15 30.14 -8.82
C LEU A 520 -8.94 29.21 -9.76
N MET A 521 -8.34 28.13 -10.26
CA MET A 521 -9.04 27.15 -11.11
C MET A 521 -10.21 26.49 -10.39
N VAL A 522 -10.06 26.18 -9.09
CA VAL A 522 -11.11 25.55 -8.31
C VAL A 522 -12.24 26.55 -8.02
N ALA A 523 -11.92 27.81 -7.72
CA ALA A 523 -12.91 28.87 -7.54
C ALA A 523 -13.72 29.12 -8.84
N CYS A 524 -13.04 29.11 -10.00
CA CYS A 524 -13.69 29.24 -11.30
C CYS A 524 -14.57 28.04 -11.65
N ALA A 525 -14.22 26.83 -11.20
CA ALA A 525 -15.05 25.65 -11.39
C ALA A 525 -16.27 25.63 -10.45
N SER A 526 -16.11 26.09 -9.20
CA SER A 526 -17.18 26.09 -8.19
C SER A 526 -18.22 27.21 -8.38
N GLY A 527 -17.90 28.26 -9.15
CA GLY A 527 -18.82 29.38 -9.40
C GLY A 527 -18.77 30.46 -8.32
N ASN A 528 -17.74 30.49 -7.47
CA ASN A 528 -17.64 31.49 -6.39
C ASN A 528 -16.90 32.76 -6.87
N ILE A 529 -17.65 33.70 -7.46
CA ILE A 529 -17.11 34.97 -8.00
C ILE A 529 -16.36 35.80 -6.95
N VAL A 530 -16.87 35.86 -5.72
CA VAL A 530 -16.24 36.62 -4.62
C VAL A 530 -14.84 36.08 -4.34
N LEU A 531 -14.68 34.76 -4.39
CA LEU A 531 -13.40 34.12 -4.18
C LEU A 531 -12.45 34.29 -5.38
N VAL A 532 -12.99 34.31 -6.60
CA VAL A 532 -12.21 34.64 -7.81
C VAL A 532 -11.64 36.05 -7.71
N GLU A 533 -12.47 37.05 -7.39
CA GLU A 533 -12.03 38.43 -7.21
C GLU A 533 -11.00 38.56 -6.09
N PHE A 534 -11.21 37.87 -4.96
CA PHE A 534 -10.25 37.85 -3.85
C PHE A 534 -8.89 37.27 -4.25
N LEU A 535 -8.87 36.13 -4.94
CA LEU A 535 -7.63 35.48 -5.39
C LEU A 535 -6.89 36.33 -6.44
N LEU A 536 -7.62 36.94 -7.38
CA LEU A 536 -7.05 37.89 -8.35
C LEU A 536 -6.48 39.13 -7.66
N GLY A 537 -7.18 39.66 -6.65
CA GLY A 537 -6.69 40.78 -5.83
C GLY A 537 -5.45 40.44 -5.00
N LYS A 538 -5.21 39.16 -4.70
CA LYS A 538 -3.98 38.65 -4.07
C LYS A 538 -2.88 38.31 -5.08
N GLY A 539 -3.11 38.52 -6.38
CA GLY A 539 -2.11 38.35 -7.45
C GLY A 539 -2.06 36.97 -8.09
N ALA A 540 -3.16 36.21 -8.08
CA ALA A 540 -3.23 34.91 -8.76
C ALA A 540 -2.98 35.02 -10.28
N ASP A 541 -2.22 34.08 -10.85
CA ASP A 541 -1.98 34.00 -12.28
C ASP A 541 -3.24 33.52 -13.04
N VAL A 542 -3.86 34.45 -13.76
CA VAL A 542 -5.07 34.24 -14.55
C VAL A 542 -4.89 33.23 -15.68
N ASN A 543 -3.64 33.00 -16.11
CA ASN A 543 -3.27 32.10 -17.21
C ASN A 543 -2.53 30.85 -16.72
N ALA A 544 -2.54 30.57 -15.42
CA ALA A 544 -1.99 29.34 -14.88
C ALA A 544 -2.64 28.12 -15.55
N THR A 545 -1.88 27.03 -15.73
CA THR A 545 -2.37 25.81 -16.39
C THR A 545 -2.25 24.57 -15.50
N ASP A 546 -3.25 23.69 -15.62
CA ASP A 546 -3.23 22.36 -15.02
C ASP A 546 -2.52 21.34 -15.93
N ASN A 547 -2.57 20.06 -15.54
CA ASN A 547 -1.96 18.97 -16.31
C ASN A 547 -2.54 18.77 -17.72
N PHE A 548 -3.74 19.28 -17.98
CA PHE A 548 -4.40 19.23 -19.27
C PHE A 548 -4.24 20.52 -20.06
N LEU A 549 -3.36 21.42 -19.60
CA LEU A 549 -3.22 22.79 -20.12
C LEU A 549 -4.51 23.61 -20.01
N TRP A 550 -5.42 23.26 -19.08
CA TRP A 550 -6.61 24.05 -18.82
C TRP A 550 -6.24 25.27 -17.99
N THR A 551 -6.70 26.44 -18.45
CA THR A 551 -6.62 27.70 -17.71
C THR A 551 -7.86 27.88 -16.81
N PRO A 552 -7.84 28.80 -15.82
CA PRO A 552 -9.04 29.20 -15.09
C PRO A 552 -10.25 29.51 -16.00
N LEU A 553 -10.01 30.12 -17.17
CA LEU A 553 -11.04 30.42 -18.16
C LEU A 553 -11.68 29.15 -18.76
N HIS A 554 -10.89 28.09 -19.02
CA HIS A 554 -11.46 26.81 -19.46
C HIS A 554 -12.41 26.21 -18.42
N HIS A 555 -12.06 26.31 -17.14
CA HIS A 555 -12.91 25.83 -16.05
C HIS A 555 -14.21 26.65 -15.92
N ALA A 556 -14.14 27.97 -16.05
CA ALA A 556 -15.32 28.84 -16.03
C ALA A 556 -16.25 28.56 -17.24
N CYS A 557 -15.68 28.44 -18.45
CA CYS A 557 -16.44 28.19 -19.67
C CYS A 557 -17.11 26.81 -19.68
N TYR A 558 -16.41 25.76 -19.24
CA TYR A 558 -16.97 24.41 -19.18
C TYR A 558 -18.11 24.27 -18.17
N ASN A 559 -18.06 25.01 -17.05
CA ASN A 559 -19.13 25.01 -16.04
C ASN A 559 -20.21 26.07 -16.29
N GLY A 560 -20.03 26.95 -17.29
CA GLY A 560 -21.03 27.93 -17.70
C GLY A 560 -21.12 29.20 -16.84
N HIS A 561 -20.08 29.54 -16.09
CA HIS A 561 -20.06 30.72 -15.19
C HIS A 561 -19.63 31.99 -15.92
N LEU A 562 -20.58 32.65 -16.60
CA LEU A 562 -20.34 33.82 -17.47
C LEU A 562 -19.74 35.00 -16.71
N ASP A 563 -20.28 35.30 -15.54
CA ASP A 563 -19.83 36.35 -14.63
C ASP A 563 -18.34 36.19 -14.26
N ILE A 564 -17.90 34.97 -13.99
CA ILE A 564 -16.50 34.64 -13.75
C ILE A 564 -15.65 34.77 -15.01
N ALA A 565 -16.15 34.29 -16.16
CA ALA A 565 -15.44 34.42 -17.43
C ALA A 565 -15.19 35.89 -17.80
N GLU A 566 -16.16 36.77 -17.56
CA GLU A 566 -16.00 38.22 -17.74
C GLU A 566 -14.89 38.79 -16.86
N VAL A 567 -14.89 38.44 -15.57
CA VAL A 567 -13.85 38.89 -14.62
C VAL A 567 -12.47 38.41 -15.05
N LEU A 568 -12.34 37.15 -15.47
CA LEU A 568 -11.07 36.59 -15.94
C LEU A 568 -10.55 37.28 -17.21
N VAL A 569 -11.42 37.53 -18.19
CA VAL A 569 -11.03 38.24 -19.42
C VAL A 569 -10.63 39.69 -19.12
N LYS A 570 -11.36 40.39 -18.24
CA LYS A 570 -10.98 41.73 -17.76
C LYS A 570 -9.63 41.71 -17.02
N ALA A 571 -9.31 40.62 -16.32
CA ALA A 571 -8.03 40.42 -15.66
C ALA A 571 -6.89 39.94 -16.59
N GLY A 572 -7.13 39.82 -17.91
CA GLY A 572 -6.10 39.48 -18.90
C GLY A 572 -5.99 37.98 -19.23
N ALA A 573 -7.05 37.19 -19.03
CA ALA A 573 -7.09 35.80 -19.47
C ALA A 573 -6.95 35.67 -21.00
N ALA A 574 -6.12 34.73 -21.45
CA ALA A 574 -5.95 34.41 -22.85
C ALA A 574 -7.19 33.66 -23.38
N VAL A 575 -8.03 34.37 -24.14
CA VAL A 575 -9.31 33.87 -24.69
C VAL A 575 -9.11 32.67 -25.63
N ASN A 576 -7.97 32.59 -26.31
CA ASN A 576 -7.63 31.54 -27.27
C ASN A 576 -6.56 30.55 -26.75
N ALA A 577 -6.41 30.41 -25.43
CA ALA A 577 -5.44 29.47 -24.86
C ALA A 577 -5.76 28.01 -25.29
N PRO A 578 -4.80 27.26 -25.86
CA PRO A 578 -5.05 25.87 -26.25
C PRO A 578 -4.80 24.89 -25.09
N ALA A 579 -5.80 24.04 -24.80
CA ALA A 579 -5.65 22.89 -23.92
C ALA A 579 -5.02 21.68 -24.65
N ILE A 580 -4.80 20.56 -23.95
CA ILE A 580 -4.43 19.29 -24.60
C ILE A 580 -5.48 18.94 -25.68
N GLY A 581 -4.99 18.71 -26.89
CA GLY A 581 -5.82 18.45 -28.05
C GLY A 581 -6.33 19.71 -28.73
N ASP A 582 -5.67 20.86 -28.50
CA ASP A 582 -5.95 22.16 -29.13
C ASP A 582 -7.39 22.66 -28.90
N ALA A 583 -8.01 22.24 -27.79
CA ALA A 583 -9.34 22.71 -27.40
C ALA A 583 -9.24 24.10 -26.74
N THR A 584 -10.01 25.06 -27.23
CA THR A 584 -10.05 26.44 -26.70
C THR A 584 -11.17 26.64 -25.67
N PRO A 585 -11.17 27.72 -24.89
CA PRO A 585 -12.28 28.07 -23.99
C PRO A 585 -13.64 28.17 -24.72
N LEU A 586 -13.65 28.65 -25.98
CA LEU A 586 -14.84 28.70 -26.83
C LEU A 586 -15.40 27.29 -27.09
N MET A 587 -14.54 26.33 -27.42
CA MET A 587 -14.96 24.94 -27.61
C MET A 587 -15.56 24.35 -26.34
N ARG A 588 -15.03 24.69 -25.16
CA ARG A 588 -15.60 24.25 -23.86
C ARG A 588 -16.96 24.90 -23.56
N ALA A 589 -17.16 26.17 -23.93
CA ALA A 589 -18.45 26.83 -23.79
C ALA A 589 -19.54 26.19 -24.68
N ILE A 590 -19.16 25.73 -25.88
CA ILE A 590 -20.06 24.99 -26.80
C ILE A 590 -20.38 23.61 -26.25
N GLU A 591 -19.40 22.88 -25.73
CA GLU A 591 -19.63 21.59 -25.03
C GLU A 591 -20.59 21.75 -23.84
N ALA A 592 -20.57 22.90 -23.17
CA ALA A 592 -21.47 23.24 -22.07
C ALA A 592 -22.87 23.73 -22.54
N CYS A 593 -23.07 23.91 -23.85
CA CYS A 593 -24.31 24.42 -24.47
C CYS A 593 -24.79 25.75 -23.85
N ARG A 594 -23.87 26.70 -23.63
CA ARG A 594 -24.17 28.02 -23.03
C ARG A 594 -24.06 29.15 -24.04
N LEU A 595 -25.18 29.49 -24.69
CA LEU A 595 -25.24 30.54 -25.72
C LEU A 595 -24.64 31.87 -25.26
N ASP A 596 -24.99 32.36 -24.07
CA ASP A 596 -24.51 33.65 -23.54
C ASP A 596 -22.98 33.66 -23.38
N MET A 597 -22.39 32.53 -22.97
CA MET A 597 -20.95 32.35 -22.84
C MET A 597 -20.26 32.33 -24.21
N VAL A 598 -20.85 31.62 -25.18
CA VAL A 598 -20.35 31.57 -26.56
C VAL A 598 -20.37 32.96 -27.19
N TYR A 599 -21.48 33.70 -27.05
CA TYR A 599 -21.59 35.07 -27.53
C TYR A 599 -20.52 35.97 -26.87
N PHE A 600 -20.40 35.91 -25.55
CA PHE A 600 -19.39 36.69 -24.82
C PHE A 600 -17.96 36.39 -25.33
N LEU A 601 -17.58 35.12 -25.45
CA LEU A 601 -16.23 34.74 -25.90
C LEU A 601 -15.94 35.24 -27.32
N ILE A 602 -16.92 35.16 -28.23
CA ILE A 602 -16.78 35.70 -29.59
C ILE A 602 -16.57 37.21 -29.55
N THR A 603 -17.38 37.94 -28.76
CA THR A 603 -17.19 39.39 -28.58
C THR A 603 -15.86 39.75 -27.93
N ALA A 604 -15.30 38.85 -27.11
CA ALA A 604 -14.00 38.97 -26.48
C ALA A 604 -12.82 38.58 -27.40
N GLY A 605 -13.08 38.24 -28.67
CA GLY A 605 -12.04 37.92 -29.67
C GLY A 605 -11.65 36.44 -29.73
N ALA A 606 -12.56 35.53 -29.37
CA ALA A 606 -12.35 34.10 -29.55
C ALA A 606 -12.31 33.72 -31.05
N ASP A 607 -11.36 32.86 -31.42
CA ASP A 607 -11.22 32.37 -32.79
C ASP A 607 -12.30 31.33 -33.11
N VAL A 608 -13.29 31.73 -33.92
CA VAL A 608 -14.39 30.86 -34.39
C VAL A 608 -13.95 29.87 -35.46
N GLN A 609 -12.77 30.03 -36.07
CA GLN A 609 -12.20 29.11 -37.06
C GLN A 609 -11.24 28.09 -36.45
N ALA A 610 -11.07 28.11 -35.11
CA ALA A 610 -10.18 27.20 -34.41
C ALA A 610 -10.55 25.72 -34.67
N ILE A 611 -9.52 24.89 -34.85
CA ILE A 611 -9.64 23.45 -35.05
C ILE A 611 -8.93 22.71 -33.92
N ASN A 612 -9.58 21.68 -33.38
CA ASN A 612 -8.95 20.83 -32.37
C ASN A 612 -8.08 19.73 -33.00
N SER A 613 -7.35 18.99 -32.19
CA SER A 613 -6.45 17.91 -32.64
C SER A 613 -7.18 16.75 -33.32
N ASN A 614 -8.50 16.66 -33.18
CA ASN A 614 -9.34 15.68 -33.86
C ASN A 614 -9.82 16.17 -35.24
N GLY A 615 -9.39 17.37 -35.66
CA GLY A 615 -9.76 17.99 -36.92
C GLY A 615 -11.19 18.56 -36.93
N LYS A 616 -11.83 18.73 -35.76
CA LYS A 616 -13.16 19.33 -35.67
C LYS A 616 -13.04 20.83 -35.46
N SER A 617 -13.76 21.59 -36.28
CA SER A 617 -13.96 23.03 -36.09
C SER A 617 -14.94 23.32 -34.95
N VAL A 618 -15.00 24.58 -34.52
CA VAL A 618 -15.99 25.11 -33.57
C VAL A 618 -17.43 24.80 -34.03
N LEU A 619 -17.71 24.94 -35.34
CA LEU A 619 -19.02 24.63 -35.93
C LEU A 619 -19.33 23.13 -35.91
N ASP A 620 -18.35 22.27 -36.24
CA ASP A 620 -18.51 20.82 -36.18
C ASP A 620 -18.82 20.36 -34.75
N LEU A 621 -18.24 21.02 -33.74
CA LEU A 621 -18.55 20.75 -32.34
C LEU A 621 -19.99 21.19 -32.01
N ALA A 622 -20.42 22.38 -32.41
CA ALA A 622 -21.79 22.84 -32.18
C ALA A 622 -22.83 21.90 -32.83
N GLN A 623 -22.55 21.39 -34.03
CA GLN A 623 -23.40 20.39 -34.70
C GLN A 623 -23.45 19.05 -33.94
N VAL A 624 -22.36 18.62 -33.30
CA VAL A 624 -22.33 17.39 -32.50
C VAL A 624 -23.18 17.49 -31.23
N PHE A 625 -23.28 18.68 -30.64
CA PHE A 625 -24.09 18.92 -29.43
C PHE A 625 -25.52 19.41 -29.76
N GLU A 626 -25.86 19.58 -31.04
CA GLU A 626 -27.21 19.86 -31.56
C GLU A 626 -27.90 21.12 -31.00
N ASP A 627 -27.16 22.15 -30.60
CA ASP A 627 -27.73 23.45 -30.18
C ASP A 627 -27.95 24.37 -31.39
N ALA A 628 -29.19 24.41 -31.89
CA ALA A 628 -29.59 25.19 -33.05
C ALA A 628 -29.24 26.69 -32.95
N THR A 629 -29.30 27.27 -31.74
CA THR A 629 -29.04 28.71 -31.54
C THR A 629 -27.56 29.05 -31.64
N ILE A 630 -26.69 28.17 -31.13
CA ILE A 630 -25.24 28.30 -31.23
C ILE A 630 -24.79 28.06 -32.67
N ILE A 631 -25.39 27.10 -33.38
CA ILE A 631 -25.10 26.83 -34.79
C ILE A 631 -25.43 28.05 -35.65
N GLU A 632 -26.63 28.61 -35.52
CA GLU A 632 -27.05 29.81 -36.27
C GLU A 632 -26.12 31.01 -35.96
N LEU A 633 -25.75 31.20 -34.69
CA LEU A 633 -24.82 32.26 -34.29
C LEU A 633 -23.46 32.09 -34.97
N LEU A 634 -22.88 30.89 -34.93
CA LEU A 634 -21.57 30.60 -35.52
C LEU A 634 -21.58 30.71 -37.06
N GLU A 635 -22.63 30.22 -37.72
CA GLU A 635 -22.79 30.36 -39.17
C GLU A 635 -22.85 31.83 -39.61
N ASN A 636 -23.60 32.65 -38.88
CA ASN A 636 -23.68 34.09 -39.11
C ASN A 636 -22.32 34.79 -38.92
N GLN A 637 -21.57 34.44 -37.87
CA GLN A 637 -20.23 34.99 -37.62
C GLN A 637 -19.22 34.59 -38.72
N LEU A 638 -19.29 33.34 -39.21
CA LEU A 638 -18.45 32.88 -40.32
C LEU A 638 -18.79 33.58 -41.64
N HIS A 639 -20.06 33.88 -41.89
CA HIS A 639 -20.48 34.67 -43.06
C HIS A 639 -19.96 36.10 -43.00
N ILE A 640 -20.03 36.75 -41.83
CA ILE A 640 -19.50 38.10 -41.62
C ILE A 640 -17.99 38.13 -41.87
N LEU A 641 -17.24 37.16 -41.34
CA LEU A 641 -15.80 37.05 -41.56
C LEU A 641 -15.44 36.81 -43.04
N ALA A 642 -16.23 36.01 -43.76
CA ALA A 642 -16.04 35.79 -45.20
C ALA A 642 -16.29 37.08 -46.00
N GLU A 643 -17.35 37.84 -45.68
CA GLU A 643 -17.61 39.14 -46.30
C GLU A 643 -16.52 40.18 -45.99
N GLU A 644 -15.93 40.16 -44.79
CA GLU A 644 -14.83 41.06 -44.42
C GLU A 644 -13.55 40.72 -45.19
N GLN A 645 -13.25 39.44 -45.38
CA GLN A 645 -12.15 38.97 -46.24
C GLN A 645 -12.37 39.39 -47.71
N GLU A 646 -13.59 39.23 -48.23
CA GLU A 646 -13.95 39.69 -49.58
C GLU A 646 -13.90 41.22 -49.72
N LYS A 647 -14.26 41.99 -48.68
CA LYS A 647 -14.16 43.47 -48.67
C LYS A 647 -12.72 43.97 -48.55
N GLU A 648 -11.84 43.24 -47.86
CA GLU A 648 -10.38 43.51 -47.88
C GLU A 648 -9.77 43.20 -49.25
N GLU A 649 -10.20 42.13 -49.91
CA GLU A 649 -9.80 41.79 -51.28
C GLU A 649 -10.40 42.74 -52.34
N ALA A 650 -11.57 43.35 -52.09
CA ALA A 650 -12.28 44.25 -52.99
C ALA A 650 -11.90 45.75 -52.86
N LYS A 651 -10.95 46.13 -51.99
CA LYS A 651 -10.35 47.48 -52.06
C LYS A 651 -9.44 47.57 -53.30
N PRO A 652 -9.68 48.51 -54.23
CA PRO A 652 -8.97 48.52 -55.51
C PRO A 652 -7.50 48.90 -55.33
N ALA A 653 -6.63 47.98 -55.72
CA ALA A 653 -5.21 48.21 -55.90
C ALA A 653 -4.96 49.35 -56.90
N LYS A 654 -4.74 50.58 -56.39
CA LYS A 654 -4.08 51.63 -57.17
C LYS A 654 -2.60 51.27 -57.32
N GLY A 655 -2.34 50.53 -58.39
CA GLY A 655 -1.37 50.90 -59.43
C GLY A 655 0.12 50.77 -59.12
N GLY A 656 0.78 49.81 -59.79
CA GLY A 656 2.16 49.97 -60.24
C GLY A 656 3.12 48.81 -59.97
N LYS A 657 3.19 47.84 -60.90
CA LYS A 657 4.40 47.03 -61.20
C LYS A 657 5.56 47.93 -61.70
N PRO A 658 6.84 47.49 -61.84
CA PRO A 658 7.39 46.13 -61.71
C PRO A 658 8.64 45.96 -60.80
N LYS A 659 8.97 44.70 -60.45
CA LYS A 659 10.29 44.20 -59.94
C LYS A 659 11.46 44.63 -60.87
N PRO A 660 12.77 44.63 -60.48
CA PRO A 660 13.44 43.87 -59.40
C PRO A 660 14.61 44.58 -58.65
N ALA A 661 15.25 43.81 -57.74
CA ALA A 661 16.63 43.89 -57.21
C ALA A 661 16.91 44.62 -55.87
N GLU A 662 17.68 43.91 -55.02
CA GLU A 662 18.27 44.29 -53.72
C GLU A 662 19.17 45.55 -53.79
N PRO A 663 19.82 45.95 -52.67
CA PRO A 663 19.31 46.55 -51.43
C PRO A 663 19.83 48.01 -51.34
N PRO A 664 19.61 48.74 -50.23
CA PRO A 664 20.79 48.99 -49.39
C PRO A 664 20.50 49.15 -47.88
N LYS A 665 21.53 48.88 -47.06
CA LYS A 665 21.66 49.44 -45.71
C LYS A 665 21.74 50.97 -45.79
N PRO A 666 21.31 51.70 -44.75
CA PRO A 666 22.30 52.50 -44.01
C PRO A 666 21.98 52.61 -42.51
N VAL A 667 22.84 53.11 -41.61
CA VAL A 667 24.30 53.23 -41.47
C VAL A 667 24.46 53.85 -40.07
N LYS A 668 25.48 53.39 -39.34
CA LYS A 668 25.99 54.02 -38.12
C LYS A 668 26.30 55.50 -38.37
N LYS A 669 26.04 56.40 -37.41
CA LYS A 669 26.91 57.57 -37.25
C LYS A 669 27.91 57.27 -36.14
N GLU A 670 29.17 57.30 -36.54
CA GLU A 670 30.37 57.18 -35.74
C GLU A 670 30.62 58.46 -34.95
N SER A 671 31.31 58.32 -33.82
CA SER A 671 32.46 59.18 -33.51
C SER A 671 33.66 58.27 -33.17
N PRO A 672 34.83 58.47 -33.82
CA PRO A 672 36.14 57.97 -33.36
C PRO A 672 36.63 58.88 -32.22
N ASP A 673 37.63 58.57 -31.38
CA ASP A 673 38.99 58.17 -31.70
C ASP A 673 39.74 57.81 -30.38
N VAL A 674 40.55 56.75 -30.44
CA VAL A 674 41.88 56.55 -29.81
C VAL A 674 42.14 56.97 -28.34
N SER A 675 42.36 55.98 -27.46
CA SER A 675 43.67 55.68 -26.80
C SER A 675 43.59 54.45 -25.86
N GLU A 676 44.65 53.65 -25.83
CA GLU A 676 44.87 52.39 -25.06
C GLU A 676 45.20 52.67 -23.54
N PRO A 677 45.62 51.67 -22.71
CA PRO A 677 44.89 50.70 -21.83
C PRO A 677 45.22 50.97 -20.31
N PRO A 678 45.07 50.08 -19.28
CA PRO A 678 44.61 48.66 -19.21
C PRO A 678 43.70 48.26 -17.99
N GLU A 679 43.33 46.95 -17.95
CA GLU A 679 42.96 46.09 -16.79
C GLU A 679 41.58 46.35 -16.10
N GLU A 680 40.71 45.38 -15.73
CA GLU A 680 40.82 43.96 -15.36
C GLU A 680 39.41 43.28 -15.35
N GLU A 681 39.36 41.98 -15.66
CA GLU A 681 38.44 40.92 -15.12
C GLU A 681 36.96 40.78 -15.58
N PRO A 682 36.38 39.55 -15.54
CA PRO A 682 35.74 38.95 -16.71
C PRO A 682 34.20 38.87 -16.72
N VAL A 683 33.64 38.89 -17.93
CA VAL A 683 32.22 38.67 -18.28
C VAL A 683 31.95 37.18 -18.52
N PRO A 684 30.81 36.61 -18.06
CA PRO A 684 30.34 35.31 -18.54
C PRO A 684 29.56 35.48 -19.85
N GLU A 685 30.09 34.92 -20.94
CA GLU A 685 29.38 34.78 -22.22
C GLU A 685 28.40 33.61 -22.19
N LYS A 686 27.20 33.89 -22.72
CA LYS A 686 26.23 32.91 -23.21
C LYS A 686 26.83 32.11 -24.36
N THR A 687 26.68 30.79 -24.33
CA THR A 687 26.75 29.99 -25.57
C THR A 687 25.49 29.17 -25.78
N LYS A 688 24.90 29.37 -26.96
CA LYS A 688 23.85 28.57 -27.58
C LYS A 688 24.31 27.11 -27.70
N ARG A 689 23.42 26.14 -27.50
CA ARG A 689 23.60 24.80 -28.09
C ARG A 689 22.35 24.26 -28.76
N SER A 690 22.67 23.58 -29.85
CA SER A 690 21.86 23.07 -30.92
C SER A 690 21.25 21.70 -30.61
N ARG A 691 20.30 21.33 -31.46
CA ARG A 691 19.60 20.05 -31.52
C ARG A 691 20.56 18.94 -32.00
N LYS A 692 21.03 18.07 -31.08
CA LYS A 692 21.39 16.65 -31.29
C LYS A 692 21.70 15.99 -29.93
N ASP A 693 21.38 14.70 -29.86
CA ASP A 693 21.73 13.70 -28.83
C ASP A 693 20.79 13.50 -27.63
N SER A 694 19.66 12.86 -27.94
CA SER A 694 18.85 12.01 -27.05
C SER A 694 19.59 10.72 -26.61
N SER A 695 20.86 10.84 -26.22
CA SER A 695 21.76 9.74 -25.84
C SER A 695 22.44 9.97 -24.47
N ALA A 696 22.45 11.21 -23.95
CA ALA A 696 23.09 11.53 -22.68
C ALA A 696 22.21 11.29 -21.44
N TYR A 697 20.88 11.21 -21.60
CA TYR A 697 19.94 10.98 -20.50
C TYR A 697 19.94 9.52 -19.99
N TRP A 698 20.42 8.58 -20.80
CA TRP A 698 20.46 7.14 -20.46
C TRP A 698 21.80 6.68 -19.88
N LYS A 699 22.79 7.56 -19.73
CA LYS A 699 24.11 7.25 -19.14
C LYS A 699 24.37 7.89 -17.78
N SER A 700 23.43 8.64 -17.21
CA SER A 700 23.48 9.12 -15.81
C SER A 700 22.74 8.21 -14.82
N LEU A 701 22.21 7.08 -15.28
CA LEU A 701 21.44 6.10 -14.50
C LEU A 701 22.32 4.94 -13.95
N ALA A 702 23.63 5.03 -14.11
CA ALA A 702 24.58 4.09 -13.52
C ALA A 702 25.45 4.82 -12.50
N ALA A 703 25.45 4.31 -11.27
CA ALA A 703 26.19 4.75 -10.08
C ALA A 703 25.71 6.07 -9.44
N ARG A 704 24.58 5.99 -8.74
CA ARG A 704 24.38 6.74 -7.50
C ARG A 704 24.11 5.74 -6.38
N GLU A 705 25.16 5.43 -5.63
CA GLU A 705 25.02 4.89 -4.29
C GLU A 705 24.44 6.01 -3.43
N ASP A 706 23.13 5.99 -3.19
CA ASP A 706 22.51 6.82 -2.18
C ASP A 706 22.98 6.33 -0.81
N LYS A 707 24.11 6.88 -0.35
CA LYS A 707 24.41 6.93 1.08
C LYS A 707 23.36 7.85 1.70
N ASN A 708 22.24 7.27 2.10
CA ASN A 708 21.28 7.94 2.97
C ASN A 708 22.04 8.37 4.23
N ASP A 709 22.25 9.68 4.37
CA ASP A 709 22.80 10.28 5.57
C ASP A 709 21.76 10.12 6.70
N ILE A 710 21.94 9.10 7.54
CA ILE A 710 21.06 8.79 8.67
C ILE A 710 21.38 9.70 9.86
N SER A 711 21.57 10.99 9.61
CA SER A 711 21.68 11.98 10.68
C SER A 711 20.27 12.33 11.17
N PHE A 712 19.89 11.74 12.31
CA PHE A 712 18.65 12.08 13.01
C PHE A 712 18.68 13.57 13.40
N ARG A 713 17.94 14.39 12.67
CA ARG A 713 17.63 15.76 13.07
C ARG A 713 16.29 15.74 13.82
N PRO A 714 16.24 16.04 15.12
CA PRO A 714 14.99 16.06 15.85
C PRO A 714 14.04 17.08 15.23
N ARG A 715 12.78 16.66 14.97
CA ARG A 715 11.73 17.47 14.34
C ARG A 715 11.31 18.71 15.16
N LYS A 716 11.85 18.87 16.35
CA LYS A 716 11.64 20.00 17.23
C LYS A 716 12.99 20.39 17.79
N ILE A 717 13.53 21.52 17.33
CA ILE A 717 14.56 22.21 18.11
C ILE A 717 13.82 22.64 19.37
N TRP A 718 14.22 22.11 20.53
CA TRP A 718 13.75 22.61 21.81
C TRP A 718 14.23 24.06 21.91
N SER A 719 13.38 24.99 21.50
CA SER A 719 13.53 26.38 21.92
C SER A 719 13.21 26.44 23.40
N PRO A 720 13.90 27.30 24.16
CA PRO A 720 13.55 27.52 25.56
C PRO A 720 12.08 27.94 25.66
N ASP A 721 11.39 27.45 26.69
CA ASP A 721 9.99 27.79 26.95
C ASP A 721 9.81 29.31 26.95
N ALA A 722 8.76 29.78 26.27
CA ALA A 722 8.48 31.21 26.14
C ALA A 722 8.40 31.85 27.52
N THR A 723 9.10 32.97 27.70
CA THR A 723 9.08 33.70 28.97
C THR A 723 7.68 34.23 29.27
N ALA A 724 7.34 34.44 30.55
CA ALA A 724 6.04 34.94 30.96
C ALA A 724 5.61 36.23 30.23
N MET A 725 6.58 37.08 29.85
CA MET A 725 6.33 38.27 29.03
C MET A 725 5.93 37.93 27.59
N GLN A 726 6.61 36.99 26.94
CA GLN A 726 6.27 36.55 25.58
C GLN A 726 4.89 35.88 25.52
N LEU A 727 4.51 35.15 26.58
CA LEU A 727 3.16 34.61 26.72
C LEU A 727 2.11 35.71 26.98
N ALA A 728 2.48 36.80 27.65
CA ALA A 728 1.63 37.96 27.86
C ALA A 728 1.43 38.77 26.57
N GLU A 729 2.50 39.01 25.80
CA GLU A 729 2.44 39.65 24.47
C GLU A 729 1.62 38.81 23.48
N LYS A 730 1.80 37.48 23.47
CA LYS A 730 0.96 36.56 22.68
C LYS A 730 -0.50 36.59 23.13
N ARG A 731 -0.78 36.84 24.42
CA ARG A 731 -2.14 37.04 24.95
C ARG A 731 -2.76 38.35 24.50
N GLU A 732 -1.98 39.43 24.46
CA GLU A 732 -2.44 40.73 23.96
C GLU A 732 -2.70 40.68 22.45
N SER A 733 -1.81 40.08 21.66
CA SER A 733 -2.03 39.96 20.21
C SER A 733 -3.26 39.12 19.87
N LEU A 734 -3.55 38.06 20.63
CA LEU A 734 -4.79 37.28 20.48
C LEU A 734 -6.04 38.08 20.91
N ARG A 735 -5.93 39.01 21.86
CA ARG A 735 -7.02 39.93 22.22
C ARG A 735 -7.24 40.99 21.14
N GLU A 736 -6.19 41.56 20.59
CA GLU A 736 -6.25 42.51 19.48
C GLU A 736 -6.86 41.86 18.22
N HIS A 737 -6.43 40.64 17.92
CA HIS A 737 -6.99 39.87 16.81
C HIS A 737 -8.48 39.54 17.04
N ALA A 738 -8.89 39.27 18.29
CA ALA A 738 -10.29 39.07 18.65
C ALA A 738 -11.12 40.38 18.63
N ALA A 739 -10.50 41.53 18.93
CA ALA A 739 -11.14 42.84 18.84
C ALA A 739 -11.36 43.28 17.39
N LEU A 740 -10.44 42.93 16.47
CA LEU A 740 -10.60 43.11 15.03
C LEU A 740 -11.79 42.30 14.47
N PHE A 741 -12.05 41.10 15.00
CA PHE A 741 -13.24 40.31 14.67
C PHE A 741 -14.56 40.89 15.22
N GLY A 742 -14.50 41.78 16.21
CA GLY A 742 -15.68 42.46 16.79
C GLY A 742 -16.04 43.78 16.11
N HIS A 743 -15.24 44.25 15.14
CA HIS A 743 -15.42 45.56 14.48
C HIS A 743 -15.72 45.45 12.98
N MET A 744 -16.39 44.38 12.56
CA MET A 744 -17.10 44.33 11.27
C MET A 744 -18.61 44.24 11.52
N GLU A 745 -19.15 45.27 12.17
CA GLU A 745 -20.57 45.61 12.01
C GLU A 745 -20.74 46.33 10.67
N ASP A 746 -21.85 46.02 9.99
CA ASP A 746 -22.39 46.64 8.78
C ASP A 746 -21.80 46.24 7.41
N PHE A 747 -22.06 45.00 6.99
CA PHE A 747 -22.44 44.75 5.59
C PHE A 747 -23.80 44.05 5.54
N THR A 748 -24.80 44.88 5.26
CA THR A 748 -26.23 44.59 5.18
C THR A 748 -26.57 43.44 4.23
N THR A 749 -27.27 42.43 4.73
CA THR A 749 -27.93 41.40 3.94
C THR A 749 -29.11 41.99 3.16
N LEU A 750 -28.95 42.02 1.83
CA LEU A 750 -29.93 42.49 0.84
C LEU A 750 -31.07 41.48 0.61
N PHE A 751 -31.78 41.05 1.66
CA PHE A 751 -33.04 40.29 1.47
C PHE A 751 -34.05 40.60 2.59
N ASN A 752 -34.72 41.75 2.47
CA ASN A 752 -36.02 42.00 3.09
C ASN A 752 -36.83 42.93 2.18
N ARG A 753 -37.36 42.38 1.07
CA ARG A 753 -38.46 43.02 0.33
C ARG A 753 -39.75 42.83 1.12
N LYS A 754 -40.21 43.90 1.78
CA LYS A 754 -41.59 44.01 2.26
C LYS A 754 -42.51 44.11 1.04
N PHE A 755 -43.43 43.17 0.90
CA PHE A 755 -44.63 43.36 0.08
C PHE A 755 -45.62 44.21 0.89
N SER A 756 -46.01 45.37 0.36
CA SER A 756 -47.27 46.02 0.70
C SER A 756 -47.96 46.41 -0.60
N LYS A 757 -49.17 45.85 -0.78
CA LYS A 757 -50.21 46.11 -1.79
C LYS A 757 -49.87 46.89 -3.05
#